data_AF-A0A060N4X2-F1
#
_entry.id   AF-A0A060N4X2-F1
#
_cell.length_a   1.000
_cell.length_b   1.000
_cell.length_c   1.000
_cell.angle_alpha   90.00
_cell.angle_beta   90.00
_cell.angle_gamma   90.00
#
_symmetry.space_group_name_H-M   'P 1'
#
loop_
_entity.id
_entity.type
_entity.pdbx_description
1 polymer ?
#
loop_
_entity_poly.entity_id
_entity_poly.type
_entity_poly.pdbx_seq_one_letter_code
_entity_poly.pdbx_strand_id
1 'polypeptide(L)'
;MVENQFERYGIDTNLKPPKIKMTLYKNKNEAIGRIKDLYDVSNKITLGNTNELSFNIPFEIEKRNKLIKNPMWDSLKYRYYILFEYNNIKEWYTISNLTKDSANQSKQIQARSLQYLLRGTKLYNYEAISYTIQEIVNGNQLDNKRGILYNTAWSLGHIDETLKTKKRGITMSGETSVLDAIYTLAEKFNAILVWDTENKIVSFYDEETYGEDNGLLIQYNKYLESIKEEENPDELCTILKVQGKDSTEISSINPTGKTYLTNYSFFMYPFEVDKDNNIIKHSNYMSDNLCLALLNFDKKINENKGKLQELITKKYVYDNAISQKEMQLTDLHGEYDAILKKLAIAQSTNSQKETILDEKAKKFEQIQQREKDIKFVKQQRQVIETQIDSIKFILSESNNFSPSEIEELNENFREEKTYVNNNITDEKELFLSANEYFQKLIRPKRVITLNMIQFLRVIEAQRDWNKLKVGDVITINYYKFGIDKMKAKIVELDITHENMMINITIANVNDIDDDEKRLSKLLYNASSTSAIIDETPSKLNTLKDTVNNLDEIINNVYKASQRQIFAGTNNTTIVNQLGLTSMESENKKRGLRINNGAFMCTAEGENFFKTIINGDGIIDIGNIQGKIDKDTDIKVDIDNIETGDGEKITDLIDDKVNNLKNETDKAVEDLTSRADQQIEKANELADYIDSLSDDLGLFKVETDKMFATKVSDTEFKSYQIQTAQEIANKVSSYTFDSYRTQTDRMIADKVSSNTFDSYRTQTDREIMDRVRSSQFNSYTYQTDRKIAMVVDNYGDINVAQIALSISNNSSAIKMIADNIEIKPHSGIIEFPSGQVIDCRDNAGDHAIRIGADNNYVKVSAGGVDIYHHGTMAWSFTQNAIYNRGKQVSFKYV
;
A
#
# COMPACT_ATOMS: atom_id res chain seq x y z
N MET A 1 13.17 -41.94 -45.44
CA MET A 1 12.25 -42.04 -44.27
C MET A 1 12.06 -40.70 -43.51
N VAL A 2 12.69 -39.59 -43.90
CA VAL A 2 12.50 -38.27 -43.26
C VAL A 2 11.39 -37.44 -43.93
N GLU A 3 11.09 -37.68 -45.22
CA GLU A 3 10.04 -36.96 -45.96
C GLU A 3 8.61 -37.19 -45.43
N ASN A 4 8.37 -38.29 -44.68
CA ASN A 4 7.01 -38.66 -44.25
C ASN A 4 6.59 -38.10 -42.88
N GLN A 5 7.47 -37.38 -42.16
CA GLN A 5 7.10 -36.73 -40.89
C GLN A 5 6.62 -35.29 -41.09
N PHE A 6 7.16 -34.57 -42.07
CA PHE A 6 6.80 -33.16 -42.33
C PHE A 6 5.36 -33.00 -42.83
N GLU A 7 4.86 -33.91 -43.67
CA GLU A 7 3.46 -33.94 -44.11
C GLU A 7 2.51 -34.27 -42.94
N ARG A 8 2.91 -35.19 -42.04
CA ARG A 8 2.11 -35.58 -40.87
C ARG A 8 1.91 -34.44 -39.87
N TYR A 9 2.85 -33.48 -39.81
CA TYR A 9 2.79 -32.30 -38.95
C TYR A 9 2.46 -31.01 -39.71
N GLY A 10 2.05 -31.07 -40.99
CA GLY A 10 1.66 -29.91 -41.80
C GLY A 10 2.67 -28.76 -41.73
N ILE A 11 3.95 -29.08 -41.91
CA ILE A 11 5.07 -28.12 -41.88
C ILE A 11 5.30 -27.63 -43.32
N ASP A 12 5.14 -26.32 -43.56
CA ASP A 12 5.56 -25.68 -44.82
C ASP A 12 7.09 -25.56 -44.86
N THR A 13 7.72 -26.22 -45.83
CA THR A 13 9.18 -26.25 -46.02
C THR A 13 9.72 -25.01 -46.73
N ASN A 14 8.85 -24.17 -47.30
CA ASN A 14 9.24 -22.92 -47.95
C ASN A 14 9.44 -21.77 -46.95
N LEU A 15 8.81 -21.87 -45.79
CA LEU A 15 8.95 -20.91 -44.70
C LEU A 15 10.34 -21.06 -44.06
N LYS A 16 11.03 -19.93 -43.91
CA LYS A 16 12.36 -19.86 -43.29
C LYS A 16 12.28 -19.09 -41.98
N PRO A 17 13.10 -19.44 -40.98
CA PRO A 17 13.22 -18.66 -39.76
C PRO A 17 13.44 -17.17 -40.04
N PRO A 18 12.75 -16.27 -39.31
CA PRO A 18 12.90 -14.84 -39.47
C PRO A 18 14.34 -14.41 -39.16
N LYS A 19 14.87 -13.51 -39.97
CA LYS A 19 16.21 -12.93 -39.80
C LYS A 19 16.12 -11.45 -39.53
N ILE A 20 16.98 -10.96 -38.65
CA ILE A 20 17.11 -9.54 -38.37
C ILE A 20 17.61 -8.82 -39.62
N LYS A 21 16.99 -7.67 -39.93
CA LYS A 21 17.54 -6.68 -40.84
C LYS A 21 17.58 -5.34 -40.14
N MET A 22 18.71 -4.67 -40.24
CA MET A 22 18.89 -3.32 -39.72
C MET A 22 19.47 -2.41 -40.81
N THR A 23 18.83 -1.28 -41.04
CA THR A 23 19.30 -0.26 -41.98
C THR A 23 19.46 1.06 -41.25
N LEU A 24 20.65 1.66 -41.39
CA LEU A 24 21.00 2.94 -40.79
C LEU A 24 20.55 4.09 -41.70
N TYR A 25 20.04 5.13 -41.06
CA TYR A 25 19.54 6.34 -41.67
C TYR A 25 20.07 7.56 -40.91
N LYS A 26 20.40 8.64 -41.63
CA LYS A 26 20.73 9.92 -40.99
C LYS A 26 19.48 10.61 -40.44
N ASN A 27 18.39 10.47 -41.18
CA ASN A 27 17.00 10.81 -40.84
C ASN A 27 16.10 9.85 -41.66
N LYS A 28 14.79 9.79 -41.41
CA LYS A 28 13.88 8.84 -42.08
C LYS A 28 13.92 8.86 -43.62
N ASN A 29 14.44 9.92 -44.24
CA ASN A 29 14.48 10.10 -45.70
C ASN A 29 15.86 9.85 -46.32
N GLU A 30 16.92 9.67 -45.52
CA GLU A 30 18.31 9.59 -45.99
C GLU A 30 18.97 8.30 -45.49
N ALA A 31 18.88 7.24 -46.30
CA ALA A 31 19.48 5.94 -46.03
C ALA A 31 21.01 5.99 -46.16
N ILE A 32 21.72 5.50 -45.15
CA ILE A 32 23.18 5.36 -45.17
C ILE A 32 23.58 3.97 -45.66
N GLY A 33 22.92 2.93 -45.16
CA GLY A 33 23.18 1.55 -45.59
C GLY A 33 22.79 0.50 -44.55
N ARG A 34 22.91 -0.77 -44.92
CA ARG A 34 22.65 -1.89 -44.01
C ARG A 34 23.75 -2.00 -42.95
N ILE A 35 23.34 -2.16 -41.70
CA ILE A 35 24.24 -2.51 -40.61
C ILE A 35 24.52 -4.01 -40.71
N LYS A 36 25.80 -4.36 -40.82
CA LYS A 36 26.30 -5.74 -40.92
C LYS A 36 27.37 -5.96 -39.86
N ASP A 37 27.79 -7.21 -39.71
CA ASP A 37 28.93 -7.60 -38.85
C ASP A 37 28.71 -7.12 -37.41
N LEU A 38 27.55 -7.50 -36.88
CA LEU A 38 27.04 -7.12 -35.57
C LEU A 38 26.78 -8.38 -34.74
N TYR A 39 26.88 -8.24 -33.42
CA TYR A 39 26.73 -9.33 -32.46
C TYR A 39 26.09 -8.79 -31.16
N ASP A 40 25.74 -9.69 -30.24
CA ASP A 40 24.99 -9.43 -29.00
C ASP A 40 23.70 -8.63 -29.23
N VAL A 41 22.94 -8.98 -30.26
CA VAL A 41 21.69 -8.25 -30.55
C VAL A 41 20.63 -8.63 -29.53
N SER A 42 20.17 -7.63 -28.78
CA SER A 42 18.99 -7.72 -27.92
C SER A 42 17.93 -6.73 -28.41
N ASN A 43 16.70 -7.23 -28.52
CA ASN A 43 15.51 -6.41 -28.75
C ASN A 43 14.56 -6.61 -27.57
N LYS A 44 14.32 -5.53 -26.83
CA LYS A 44 13.41 -5.44 -25.71
C LYS A 44 12.14 -4.71 -26.13
N ILE A 45 11.04 -5.45 -26.27
CA ILE A 45 9.72 -4.96 -26.67
C ILE A 45 8.84 -4.89 -25.44
N THR A 46 8.31 -3.71 -25.14
CA THR A 46 7.49 -3.44 -23.95
C THR A 46 6.08 -3.01 -24.36
N LEU A 47 5.06 -3.47 -23.64
CA LEU A 47 3.68 -3.04 -23.87
C LEU A 47 3.53 -1.59 -23.42
N GLY A 48 2.99 -0.73 -24.29
CA GLY A 48 2.73 0.67 -23.95
C GLY A 48 3.94 1.59 -23.82
N ASN A 49 5.11 1.07 -23.44
CA ASN A 49 6.31 1.84 -23.13
C ASN A 49 7.29 1.92 -24.32
N THR A 50 8.53 2.38 -24.07
CA THR A 50 9.56 2.58 -25.09
C THR A 50 10.40 1.32 -25.29
N ASN A 51 10.28 0.72 -26.48
CA ASN A 51 11.13 -0.42 -26.88
C ASN A 51 12.62 -0.03 -26.97
N GLU A 52 13.48 -1.01 -26.71
CA GLU A 52 14.94 -0.84 -26.72
C GLU A 52 15.61 -1.83 -27.67
N LEU A 53 16.63 -1.35 -28.37
CA LEU A 53 17.48 -2.15 -29.24
C LEU A 53 18.93 -1.94 -28.84
N SER A 54 19.67 -3.02 -28.65
CA SER A 54 21.10 -2.96 -28.39
C SER A 54 21.87 -3.99 -29.23
N PHE A 55 23.09 -3.63 -29.63
CA PHE A 55 24.01 -4.50 -30.35
C PHE A 55 25.43 -3.95 -30.30
N ASN A 56 26.39 -4.82 -30.59
CA ASN A 56 27.81 -4.49 -30.71
C ASN A 56 28.26 -4.55 -32.17
N ILE A 57 29.23 -3.70 -32.52
CA ILE A 57 30.03 -3.85 -33.75
C ILE A 57 31.52 -3.89 -33.40
N PRO A 58 32.33 -4.71 -34.09
CA PRO A 58 33.78 -4.73 -33.90
C PRO A 58 34.45 -3.57 -34.63
N PHE A 59 35.65 -3.18 -34.18
CA PHE A 59 36.47 -2.18 -34.85
C PHE A 59 36.96 -2.65 -36.22
N GLU A 60 37.38 -3.91 -36.34
CA GLU A 60 37.82 -4.56 -37.58
C GLU A 60 36.93 -5.74 -37.94
N ILE A 61 36.80 -6.01 -39.25
CA ILE A 61 36.09 -7.14 -39.81
C ILE A 61 36.96 -7.83 -40.86
N GLU A 62 36.82 -9.14 -40.99
CA GLU A 62 37.50 -9.89 -42.06
C GLU A 62 36.68 -9.85 -43.36
N LYS A 63 37.32 -9.39 -44.44
CA LYS A 63 36.70 -9.38 -45.77
C LYS A 63 37.71 -9.80 -46.83
N ARG A 64 37.42 -10.90 -47.54
CA ARG A 64 38.33 -11.50 -48.53
C ARG A 64 39.73 -11.78 -47.93
N ASN A 65 39.76 -12.39 -46.75
CA ASN A 65 40.97 -12.77 -45.99
C ASN A 65 41.88 -11.58 -45.62
N LYS A 66 41.30 -10.38 -45.43
CA LYS A 66 42.00 -9.20 -44.93
C LYS A 66 41.18 -8.55 -43.83
N LEU A 67 41.83 -8.17 -42.73
CA LEU A 67 41.25 -7.32 -41.71
C LEU A 67 41.14 -5.89 -42.26
N ILE A 68 39.94 -5.34 -42.20
CA ILE A 68 39.65 -3.96 -42.57
C ILE A 68 38.82 -3.31 -41.47
N LYS A 69 38.97 -1.99 -41.28
CA LYS A 69 38.10 -1.22 -40.38
C LYS A 69 36.63 -1.42 -40.76
N ASN A 70 35.77 -1.67 -39.77
CA ASN A 70 34.34 -1.83 -39.98
C ASN A 70 33.75 -0.54 -40.60
N PRO A 71 33.12 -0.60 -41.80
CA PRO A 71 32.55 0.58 -42.47
C PRO A 71 31.46 1.30 -41.67
N MET A 72 30.78 0.59 -40.76
CA MET A 72 29.75 1.16 -39.90
C MET A 72 30.34 1.90 -38.68
N TRP A 73 31.64 1.74 -38.40
CA TRP A 73 32.27 2.32 -37.23
C TRP A 73 32.08 3.84 -37.17
N ASP A 74 32.49 4.61 -38.17
CA ASP A 74 32.34 6.08 -38.13
C ASP A 74 30.93 6.57 -38.54
N SER A 75 30.15 5.68 -39.17
CA SER A 75 28.82 5.99 -39.72
C SER A 75 27.74 6.02 -38.64
N LEU A 76 27.85 5.17 -37.62
CA LEU A 76 26.93 5.15 -36.48
C LEU A 76 27.17 6.35 -35.57
N LYS A 77 26.15 7.20 -35.44
CA LYS A 77 26.20 8.45 -34.65
C LYS A 77 24.98 8.59 -33.77
N TYR A 78 25.16 9.31 -32.66
CA TYR A 78 24.05 9.68 -31.79
C TYR A 78 22.95 10.36 -32.60
N ARG A 79 21.68 10.04 -32.32
CA ARG A 79 20.47 10.53 -33.02
C ARG A 79 20.28 10.08 -34.46
N TYR A 80 21.11 9.17 -34.98
CA TYR A 80 20.81 8.50 -36.25
C TYR A 80 19.74 7.42 -36.05
N TYR A 81 19.05 7.08 -37.13
CA TYR A 81 17.85 6.26 -37.08
C TYR A 81 18.17 4.86 -37.58
N ILE A 82 17.57 3.85 -36.96
CA ILE A 82 17.71 2.45 -37.37
C ILE A 82 16.31 1.94 -37.71
N LEU A 83 16.12 1.50 -38.94
CA LEU A 83 14.96 0.70 -39.30
C LEU A 83 15.28 -0.77 -38.98
N PHE A 84 14.58 -1.31 -37.98
CA PHE A 84 14.70 -2.70 -37.53
C PHE A 84 13.53 -3.53 -38.08
N GLU A 85 13.86 -4.71 -38.64
CA GLU A 85 12.87 -5.67 -39.13
C GLU A 85 13.16 -7.08 -38.59
N TYR A 86 12.16 -7.71 -37.95
CA TYR A 86 12.24 -9.09 -37.46
C TYR A 86 10.83 -9.69 -37.29
N ASN A 87 10.56 -10.89 -37.83
CA ASN A 87 9.27 -11.60 -37.67
C ASN A 87 8.01 -10.73 -37.89
N ASN A 88 7.92 -10.05 -39.04
CA ASN A 88 6.85 -9.09 -39.39
C ASN A 88 6.77 -7.82 -38.52
N ILE A 89 7.65 -7.67 -37.53
CA ILE A 89 7.85 -6.41 -36.82
C ILE A 89 8.72 -5.52 -37.68
N LYS A 90 8.26 -4.29 -37.91
CA LYS A 90 8.99 -3.22 -38.58
C LYS A 90 8.90 -1.98 -37.71
N GLU A 91 10.02 -1.50 -37.20
CA GLU A 91 10.03 -0.40 -36.23
C GLU A 91 11.26 0.50 -36.40
N TRP A 92 11.06 1.80 -36.18
CA TRP A 92 12.12 2.79 -36.20
C TRP A 92 12.64 3.08 -34.79
N TYR A 93 13.96 3.08 -34.68
CA TYR A 93 14.70 3.44 -33.47
C TYR A 93 15.58 4.66 -33.72
N THR A 94 15.86 5.44 -32.67
CA THR A 94 16.92 6.45 -32.64
C THR A 94 18.07 5.97 -31.77
N ILE A 95 19.31 6.15 -32.23
CA ILE A 95 20.49 5.86 -31.41
C ILE A 95 20.54 6.83 -30.23
N SER A 96 20.47 6.29 -29.02
CA SER A 96 20.44 7.04 -27.76
C SER A 96 21.80 7.07 -27.07
N ASN A 97 22.66 6.08 -27.30
CA ASN A 97 23.99 6.04 -26.72
C ASN A 97 24.96 5.22 -27.60
N LEU A 98 26.26 5.57 -27.55
CA LEU A 98 27.35 4.80 -28.15
C LEU A 98 28.52 4.72 -27.18
N THR A 99 28.88 3.51 -26.80
CA THR A 99 30.02 3.25 -25.90
C THR A 99 31.11 2.53 -26.68
N LYS A 100 32.37 2.94 -26.50
CA LYS A 100 33.53 2.24 -27.09
C LYS A 100 34.27 1.49 -26.00
N ASP A 101 34.55 0.22 -26.24
CA ASP A 101 35.30 -0.64 -25.33
C ASP A 101 36.65 -1.00 -25.97
N SER A 102 37.74 -0.65 -25.27
CA SER A 102 39.09 -0.94 -25.73
C SER A 102 39.50 -2.39 -25.50
N ALA A 103 38.97 -3.06 -24.48
CA ALA A 103 39.31 -4.45 -24.16
C ALA A 103 38.82 -5.41 -25.24
N ASN A 104 37.57 -5.20 -25.69
CA ASN A 104 36.94 -6.00 -26.73
C ASN A 104 37.06 -5.38 -28.13
N GLN A 105 37.73 -4.23 -28.27
CA GLN A 105 37.81 -3.43 -29.50
C GLN A 105 36.45 -3.27 -30.19
N SER A 106 35.43 -2.96 -29.40
CA SER A 106 34.05 -2.94 -29.85
C SER A 106 33.40 -1.58 -29.63
N LYS A 107 32.27 -1.38 -30.32
CA LYS A 107 31.36 -0.27 -30.07
C LYS A 107 29.98 -0.83 -29.78
N GLN A 108 29.49 -0.54 -28.59
CA GLN A 108 28.12 -0.84 -28.18
C GLN A 108 27.20 0.29 -28.61
N ILE A 109 26.09 -0.07 -29.25
CA ILE A 109 25.05 0.85 -29.67
C ILE A 109 23.82 0.53 -28.83
N GLN A 110 23.25 1.57 -28.22
CA GLN A 110 21.92 1.53 -27.62
C GLN A 110 21.00 2.46 -28.41
N ALA A 111 19.82 1.96 -28.72
CA ALA A 111 18.80 2.69 -29.44
C ALA A 111 17.44 2.52 -28.77
N ARG A 112 16.60 3.55 -28.88
CA ARG A 112 15.26 3.60 -28.31
C ARG A 112 14.25 3.84 -29.42
N SER A 113 13.05 3.29 -29.29
CA SER A 113 11.98 3.52 -30.26
C SER A 113 11.65 5.01 -30.41
N LEU A 114 11.20 5.45 -31.59
CA LEU A 114 11.17 6.88 -31.96
C LEU A 114 10.37 7.79 -31.01
N GLN A 115 9.37 7.27 -30.29
CA GLN A 115 8.61 8.03 -29.30
C GLN A 115 9.50 8.58 -28.18
N TYR A 116 10.66 7.96 -27.92
CA TYR A 116 11.67 8.47 -27.00
C TYR A 116 12.09 9.92 -27.29
N LEU A 117 12.00 10.36 -28.55
CA LEU A 117 12.31 11.73 -28.94
C LEU A 117 11.36 12.77 -28.34
N LEU A 118 10.14 12.38 -27.96
CA LEU A 118 9.14 13.26 -27.34
C LEU A 118 9.59 13.79 -25.97
N ARG A 119 10.56 13.13 -25.31
CA ARG A 119 11.14 13.60 -24.04
C ARG A 119 11.80 14.98 -24.15
N GLY A 120 12.22 15.35 -25.36
CA GLY A 120 12.86 16.62 -25.66
C GLY A 120 11.89 17.80 -25.79
N THR A 121 10.60 17.53 -25.96
CA THR A 121 9.55 18.56 -25.97
C THR A 121 8.95 18.66 -24.58
N LYS A 122 8.83 19.89 -24.05
CA LYS A 122 8.38 20.15 -22.68
C LYS A 122 7.04 20.88 -22.66
N LEU A 123 6.24 20.56 -21.65
CA LEU A 123 5.03 21.25 -21.22
C LEU A 123 5.33 21.92 -19.87
N TYR A 124 4.68 23.05 -19.61
CA TYR A 124 4.80 23.77 -18.35
C TYR A 124 3.42 23.98 -17.74
N ASN A 125 3.20 23.49 -16.51
CA ASN A 125 1.94 23.62 -15.76
C ASN A 125 0.70 23.25 -16.59
N TYR A 126 0.66 22.03 -17.14
CA TYR A 126 -0.48 21.58 -17.94
C TYR A 126 -1.61 21.09 -17.05
N GLU A 127 -2.81 21.67 -17.18
CA GLU A 127 -3.98 21.30 -16.37
C GLU A 127 -5.26 21.19 -17.19
N ALA A 128 -5.89 20.02 -17.27
CA ALA A 128 -7.22 19.84 -17.86
C ALA A 128 -8.15 19.28 -16.79
N ILE A 129 -9.31 19.90 -16.54
CA ILE A 129 -10.18 19.52 -15.42
C ILE A 129 -11.13 18.36 -15.78
N SER A 130 -11.70 18.36 -16.99
CA SER A 130 -12.66 17.35 -17.44
C SER A 130 -12.66 17.20 -18.95
N TYR A 131 -11.56 16.69 -19.49
CA TYR A 131 -11.35 16.55 -20.93
C TYR A 131 -11.33 15.07 -21.33
N THR A 132 -11.65 14.80 -22.59
CA THR A 132 -11.43 13.53 -23.28
C THR A 132 -9.96 13.39 -23.72
N ILE A 133 -9.54 12.17 -24.09
CA ILE A 133 -8.21 11.93 -24.67
C ILE A 133 -7.97 12.85 -25.88
N GLN A 134 -8.97 12.99 -26.76
CA GLN A 134 -8.85 13.82 -27.96
C GLN A 134 -8.63 15.30 -27.63
N GLU A 135 -9.39 15.84 -26.66
CA GLU A 135 -9.25 17.23 -26.21
C GLU A 135 -7.90 17.48 -25.54
N ILE A 136 -7.34 16.50 -24.81
CA ILE A 136 -6.01 16.63 -24.19
C ILE A 136 -4.90 16.55 -25.24
N VAL A 137 -5.01 15.61 -26.18
CA VAL A 137 -3.98 15.33 -27.18
C VAL A 137 -3.90 16.42 -28.25
N ASN A 138 -5.05 16.81 -28.80
CA ASN A 138 -5.13 17.79 -29.89
C ASN A 138 -5.42 19.22 -29.42
N GLY A 139 -5.94 19.37 -28.20
CA GLY A 139 -6.35 20.65 -27.61
C GLY A 139 -7.86 20.83 -27.59
N ASN A 140 -8.31 21.81 -26.81
CA ASN A 140 -9.71 22.18 -26.66
C ASN A 140 -9.88 23.64 -27.08
N GLN A 141 -10.66 23.87 -28.14
CA GLN A 141 -10.85 25.21 -28.68
C GLN A 141 -11.72 26.09 -27.78
N LEU A 142 -12.71 25.52 -27.08
CA LEU A 142 -13.63 26.27 -26.21
C LEU A 142 -12.87 26.92 -25.04
N ASP A 143 -11.88 26.20 -24.52
CA ASP A 143 -11.07 26.64 -23.39
C ASP A 143 -9.73 27.27 -23.85
N ASN A 144 -9.55 27.51 -25.15
CA ASN A 144 -8.32 28.00 -25.78
C ASN A 144 -7.05 27.23 -25.32
N LYS A 145 -7.19 25.91 -25.15
CA LYS A 145 -6.14 25.05 -24.62
C LYS A 145 -5.41 24.32 -25.74
N ARG A 146 -4.08 24.45 -25.78
CA ARG A 146 -3.23 23.70 -26.71
C ARG A 146 -3.13 22.24 -26.29
N GLY A 147 -3.13 21.33 -27.27
CA GLY A 147 -2.93 19.90 -27.02
C GLY A 147 -1.48 19.54 -26.68
N ILE A 148 -1.27 18.42 -25.99
CA ILE A 148 0.07 17.98 -25.58
C ILE A 148 0.98 17.63 -26.76
N LEU A 149 0.42 17.30 -27.94
CA LEU A 149 1.19 16.99 -29.16
C LEU A 149 1.44 18.20 -30.06
N TYR A 150 0.93 19.40 -29.74
CA TYR A 150 0.94 20.58 -30.62
C TYR A 150 2.32 20.93 -31.22
N ASN A 151 3.40 20.79 -30.43
CA ASN A 151 4.78 21.09 -30.86
C ASN A 151 5.58 19.83 -31.22
N THR A 152 4.93 18.81 -31.75
CA THR A 152 5.57 17.54 -32.10
C THR A 152 5.23 17.12 -33.52
N ALA A 153 6.01 16.17 -34.06
CA ALA A 153 5.70 15.52 -35.33
C ALA A 153 4.80 14.28 -35.14
N TRP A 154 4.26 14.07 -33.94
CA TRP A 154 3.37 12.95 -33.63
C TRP A 154 1.91 13.39 -33.70
N SER A 155 1.03 12.46 -34.06
CA SER A 155 -0.41 12.70 -34.16
C SER A 155 -1.21 11.63 -33.42
N LEU A 156 -2.44 11.99 -33.05
CA LEU A 156 -3.40 11.07 -32.44
C LEU A 156 -3.92 10.09 -33.50
N GLY A 157 -3.93 8.81 -33.15
CA GLY A 157 -4.48 7.73 -33.96
C GLY A 157 -5.82 7.24 -33.41
N HIS A 158 -5.94 5.92 -33.33
CA HIS A 158 -7.14 5.26 -32.84
C HIS A 158 -7.35 5.51 -31.34
N ILE A 159 -8.60 5.63 -30.93
CA ILE A 159 -9.04 5.62 -29.53
C ILE A 159 -10.18 4.60 -29.46
N ASP A 160 -10.12 3.63 -28.55
CA ASP A 160 -11.24 2.70 -28.35
C ASP A 160 -12.52 3.40 -27.89
N GLU A 161 -13.68 2.89 -28.32
CA GLU A 161 -14.99 3.52 -28.08
C GLU A 161 -15.28 3.76 -26.60
N THR A 162 -14.87 2.83 -25.73
CA THR A 162 -15.01 2.93 -24.26
C THR A 162 -14.22 4.10 -23.67
N LEU A 163 -13.18 4.57 -24.36
CA LEU A 163 -12.30 5.66 -23.93
C LEU A 163 -12.68 7.01 -24.56
N LYS A 164 -13.32 7.02 -25.74
CA LYS A 164 -13.59 8.26 -26.50
C LYS A 164 -14.42 9.29 -25.74
N THR A 165 -15.45 8.84 -25.03
CA THR A 165 -16.39 9.73 -24.31
C THR A 165 -16.00 9.96 -22.85
N LYS A 166 -15.05 9.17 -22.34
CA LYS A 166 -14.57 9.28 -20.96
C LYS A 166 -13.92 10.64 -20.77
N LYS A 167 -14.27 11.33 -19.68
CA LYS A 167 -13.64 12.59 -19.29
C LYS A 167 -12.90 12.42 -17.96
N ARG A 168 -11.69 12.97 -17.89
CA ARG A 168 -10.84 12.92 -16.70
C ARG A 168 -10.09 14.25 -16.52
N GLY A 169 -9.78 14.54 -15.26
CA GLY A 169 -8.88 15.61 -14.89
C GLY A 169 -7.42 15.16 -14.88
N ILE A 170 -6.52 15.99 -15.41
CA ILE A 170 -5.07 15.78 -15.42
C ILE A 170 -4.38 17.09 -15.08
N THR A 171 -3.52 17.06 -14.07
CA THR A 171 -2.67 18.19 -13.68
C THR A 171 -1.22 17.73 -13.66
N MET A 172 -0.36 18.48 -14.35
CA MET A 172 1.08 18.27 -14.42
C MET A 172 1.76 19.57 -14.00
N SER A 173 2.29 19.60 -12.78
CA SER A 173 2.95 20.78 -12.21
C SER A 173 4.41 20.86 -12.64
N GLY A 174 4.90 22.06 -12.90
CA GLY A 174 6.27 22.33 -13.33
C GLY A 174 6.53 21.91 -14.78
N GLU A 175 7.77 21.53 -15.07
CA GLU A 175 8.19 21.06 -16.39
C GLU A 175 7.93 19.55 -16.53
N THR A 176 7.19 19.14 -17.55
CA THR A 176 6.90 17.73 -17.86
C THR A 176 7.19 17.46 -19.33
N SER A 177 7.80 16.33 -19.67
CA SER A 177 8.02 16.01 -21.08
C SER A 177 6.74 15.55 -21.77
N VAL A 178 6.61 15.73 -23.08
CA VAL A 178 5.43 15.26 -23.82
C VAL A 178 5.29 13.74 -23.72
N LEU A 179 6.40 13.00 -23.64
CA LEU A 179 6.36 11.55 -23.45
C LEU A 179 5.72 11.18 -22.10
N ASP A 180 6.19 11.81 -21.02
CA ASP A 180 5.66 11.58 -19.67
C ASP A 180 4.19 12.01 -19.58
N ALA A 181 3.82 13.08 -20.30
CA ALA A 181 2.45 13.55 -20.37
C ALA A 181 1.52 12.53 -21.03
N ILE A 182 1.97 11.86 -22.09
CA ILE A 182 1.21 10.80 -22.76
C ILE A 182 1.10 9.56 -21.86
N TYR A 183 2.16 9.19 -21.14
CA TYR A 183 2.12 8.10 -20.17
C TYR A 183 1.15 8.38 -19.01
N THR A 184 1.22 9.59 -18.45
CA THR A 184 0.27 10.05 -17.41
C THR A 184 -1.17 10.03 -17.93
N LEU A 185 -1.38 10.46 -19.18
CA LEU A 185 -2.68 10.41 -19.83
C LEU A 185 -3.18 8.96 -19.98
N ALA A 186 -2.34 8.06 -20.47
CA ALA A 186 -2.68 6.65 -20.61
C ALA A 186 -3.02 5.99 -19.26
N GLU A 187 -2.26 6.29 -18.22
CA GLU A 187 -2.56 5.85 -16.86
C GLU A 187 -3.94 6.35 -16.40
N LYS A 188 -4.21 7.66 -16.50
CA LYS A 188 -5.48 8.26 -16.01
C LYS A 188 -6.73 7.76 -16.72
N PHE A 189 -6.59 7.39 -17.98
CA PHE A 189 -7.68 6.86 -18.79
C PHE A 189 -7.75 5.35 -18.82
N ASN A 190 -6.71 4.70 -18.29
CA ASN A 190 -6.53 3.26 -18.32
C ASN A 190 -6.39 2.68 -19.72
N ALA A 191 -5.60 3.37 -20.52
CA ALA A 191 -5.35 3.05 -21.90
C ALA A 191 -4.01 2.34 -22.06
N ILE A 192 -3.95 1.42 -23.02
CA ILE A 192 -2.73 0.86 -23.57
C ILE A 192 -2.30 1.68 -24.77
N LEU A 193 -1.09 2.21 -24.72
CA LEU A 193 -0.50 2.95 -25.83
C LEU A 193 0.03 2.02 -26.91
N VAL A 194 -0.29 2.34 -28.17
CA VAL A 194 0.30 1.69 -29.34
C VAL A 194 0.97 2.75 -30.20
N TRP A 195 2.27 2.55 -30.44
CA TRP A 195 3.13 3.49 -31.14
C TRP A 195 3.39 3.02 -32.58
N ASP A 196 2.90 3.79 -33.55
CA ASP A 196 3.30 3.65 -34.94
C ASP A 196 4.49 4.58 -35.21
N THR A 197 5.70 4.03 -35.17
CA THR A 197 6.93 4.79 -35.44
C THR A 197 7.15 5.08 -36.93
N GLU A 198 6.43 4.40 -37.82
CA GLU A 198 6.48 4.66 -39.25
C GLU A 198 5.76 5.99 -39.54
N ASN A 199 4.54 6.13 -39.05
CA ASN A 199 3.70 7.29 -39.31
C ASN A 199 3.71 8.33 -38.19
N LYS A 200 4.42 8.05 -37.08
CA LYS A 200 4.44 8.86 -35.85
C LYS A 200 3.03 9.07 -35.29
N ILE A 201 2.30 7.97 -35.10
CA ILE A 201 0.95 7.97 -34.58
C ILE A 201 0.94 7.30 -33.21
N VAL A 202 0.26 7.91 -32.23
CA VAL A 202 -0.02 7.29 -30.93
C VAL A 202 -1.51 6.97 -30.82
N SER A 203 -1.82 5.71 -30.51
CA SER A 203 -3.19 5.23 -30.34
C SER A 203 -3.43 4.75 -28.91
N PHE A 204 -4.69 4.79 -28.46
CA PHE A 204 -5.13 4.48 -27.10
C PHE A 204 -6.16 3.37 -27.16
N TYR A 205 -5.80 2.20 -26.64
CA TYR A 205 -6.70 1.05 -26.56
C TYR A 205 -7.14 0.80 -25.14
N ASP A 206 -8.32 0.22 -24.97
CA ASP A 206 -8.82 -0.23 -23.68
C ASP A 206 -8.06 -1.48 -23.24
N GLU A 207 -7.50 -1.45 -22.04
CA GLU A 207 -6.69 -2.56 -21.51
C GLU A 207 -7.44 -3.89 -21.37
N GLU A 208 -8.76 -3.84 -21.19
CA GLU A 208 -9.62 -5.03 -21.04
C GLU A 208 -9.80 -5.74 -22.37
N THR A 209 -9.85 -4.98 -23.46
CA THR A 209 -10.11 -5.51 -24.82
C THR A 209 -8.85 -5.63 -25.67
N TYR A 210 -7.75 -4.98 -25.29
CA TYR A 210 -6.52 -4.99 -26.06
C TYR A 210 -5.79 -6.33 -25.94
N GLY A 211 -5.52 -6.96 -27.09
CA GLY A 211 -4.78 -8.22 -27.20
C GLY A 211 -5.68 -9.42 -27.48
N GLU A 212 -5.12 -10.44 -28.12
CA GLU A 212 -5.87 -11.64 -28.51
C GLU A 212 -5.35 -12.90 -27.80
N ASP A 213 -6.22 -13.87 -27.56
CA ASP A 213 -5.81 -15.23 -27.17
C ASP A 213 -5.60 -16.08 -28.43
N ASN A 214 -4.38 -16.03 -28.96
CA ASN A 214 -3.98 -16.79 -30.13
C ASN A 214 -3.67 -18.28 -29.84
N GLY A 215 -3.91 -18.74 -28.61
CA GLY A 215 -3.74 -20.14 -28.19
C GLY A 215 -2.28 -20.58 -28.04
N LEU A 216 -1.36 -19.66 -27.70
CA LEU A 216 0.02 -20.00 -27.39
C LEU A 216 0.09 -20.64 -25.99
N LEU A 217 0.51 -21.91 -25.95
CA LEU A 217 0.71 -22.68 -24.73
C LEU A 217 2.21 -22.83 -24.44
N ILE A 218 2.64 -22.26 -23.31
CA ILE A 218 3.98 -22.40 -22.74
C ILE A 218 3.90 -23.35 -21.56
N GLN A 219 4.62 -24.47 -21.58
CA GLN A 219 4.58 -25.44 -20.50
C GLN A 219 5.89 -26.21 -20.36
N TYR A 220 6.05 -26.89 -19.23
CA TYR A 220 7.16 -27.84 -19.05
C TYR A 220 7.21 -28.85 -20.23
N ASN A 221 8.38 -29.02 -20.85
CA ASN A 221 8.61 -29.77 -22.10
C ASN A 221 8.03 -29.18 -23.40
N LYS A 222 7.50 -27.95 -23.38
CA LYS A 222 7.10 -27.20 -24.58
C LYS A 222 7.41 -25.71 -24.41
N TYR A 223 8.51 -25.29 -25.03
CA TYR A 223 9.06 -23.93 -25.04
C TYR A 223 9.62 -23.41 -23.71
N LEU A 224 9.04 -23.76 -22.57
CA LEU A 224 9.48 -23.29 -21.25
C LEU A 224 10.85 -23.88 -20.85
N GLU A 225 11.82 -23.01 -20.58
CA GLU A 225 13.14 -23.38 -20.02
C GLU A 225 13.13 -23.20 -18.50
N SER A 226 12.74 -22.02 -18.02
CA SER A 226 12.60 -21.73 -16.60
C SER A 226 11.45 -20.77 -16.33
N ILE A 227 10.92 -20.82 -15.11
CA ILE A 227 9.91 -19.92 -14.59
C ILE A 227 10.32 -19.48 -13.19
N LYS A 228 10.17 -18.19 -12.92
CA LYS A 228 10.45 -17.55 -11.63
C LYS A 228 9.17 -16.86 -11.17
N GLU A 229 8.77 -17.10 -9.94
CA GLU A 229 7.68 -16.41 -9.26
C GLU A 229 8.30 -15.64 -8.09
N GLU A 230 8.08 -14.33 -8.06
CA GLU A 230 8.53 -13.44 -6.99
C GLU A 230 7.33 -12.78 -6.34
N GLU A 231 7.28 -12.76 -5.02
CA GLU A 231 6.32 -11.96 -4.26
C GLU A 231 6.93 -10.59 -3.99
N ASN A 232 6.18 -9.54 -4.31
CA ASN A 232 6.50 -8.16 -4.01
C ASN A 232 5.65 -7.68 -2.82
N PRO A 233 6.22 -7.67 -1.60
CA PRO A 233 5.50 -7.28 -0.40
C PRO A 233 5.29 -5.76 -0.28
N ASP A 234 6.05 -4.93 -0.99
CA ASP A 234 5.91 -3.45 -0.97
C ASP A 234 4.51 -3.00 -1.41
N GLU A 235 3.79 -3.91 -2.08
CA GLU A 235 2.46 -3.65 -2.58
C GLU A 235 1.34 -3.98 -1.60
N LEU A 236 1.65 -4.79 -0.57
CA LEU A 236 0.74 -5.12 0.52
C LEU A 236 0.35 -3.86 1.31
N CYS A 237 -0.88 -3.82 1.77
CA CYS A 237 -1.40 -2.78 2.63
C CYS A 237 -2.27 -3.43 3.71
N THR A 238 -2.02 -3.08 4.98
CA THR A 238 -2.89 -3.43 6.11
C THR A 238 -3.60 -2.23 6.69
N ILE A 239 -3.17 -1.01 6.34
CA ILE A 239 -3.77 0.25 6.77
C ILE A 239 -3.85 1.21 5.58
N LEU A 240 -5.08 1.53 5.15
CA LEU A 240 -5.31 2.49 4.08
C LEU A 240 -5.84 3.82 4.64
N LYS A 241 -5.02 4.87 4.62
CA LYS A 241 -5.43 6.25 4.91
C LYS A 241 -6.25 6.80 3.74
N VAL A 242 -7.37 7.46 4.02
CA VAL A 242 -8.32 7.89 2.98
C VAL A 242 -8.52 9.40 3.04
N GLN A 243 -8.37 10.07 1.88
CA GLN A 243 -8.56 11.51 1.74
C GLN A 243 -9.34 11.84 0.46
N GLY A 244 -10.42 12.59 0.60
CA GLY A 244 -11.23 13.12 -0.49
C GLY A 244 -10.85 14.56 -0.86
N LYS A 245 -11.71 15.20 -1.66
CA LYS A 245 -11.56 16.62 -2.00
C LYS A 245 -11.59 17.48 -0.73
N ASP A 246 -10.86 18.60 -0.71
CA ASP A 246 -10.86 19.56 0.41
C ASP A 246 -10.53 18.94 1.78
N SER A 247 -9.76 17.84 1.79
CA SER A 247 -9.44 17.04 2.98
C SER A 247 -10.64 16.37 3.66
N THR A 248 -11.70 16.07 2.89
CA THR A 248 -12.78 15.19 3.37
C THR A 248 -12.20 13.86 3.87
N GLU A 249 -12.60 13.45 5.07
CA GLU A 249 -12.19 12.20 5.72
C GLU A 249 -13.36 11.21 5.78
N ILE A 250 -13.09 9.97 6.16
CA ILE A 250 -14.12 8.93 6.33
C ILE A 250 -14.49 8.65 7.78
N SER A 251 -13.92 9.38 8.76
CA SER A 251 -14.07 9.10 10.20
C SER A 251 -15.52 9.20 10.71
N SER A 252 -16.35 9.99 10.03
CA SER A 252 -17.79 10.13 10.29
C SER A 252 -18.55 8.83 9.98
N ILE A 253 -18.21 8.15 8.88
CA ILE A 253 -18.92 6.98 8.34
C ILE A 253 -18.23 5.63 8.62
N ASN A 254 -16.92 5.66 8.86
CA ASN A 254 -16.15 4.48 9.23
C ASN A 254 -16.62 3.94 10.58
N PRO A 255 -17.01 2.66 10.68
CA PRO A 255 -17.49 2.07 11.93
C PRO A 255 -16.54 2.19 13.12
N THR A 256 -15.23 2.19 12.86
CA THR A 256 -14.20 2.34 13.89
C THR A 256 -13.97 3.80 14.30
N GLY A 257 -14.58 4.76 13.60
CA GLY A 257 -14.37 6.20 13.80
C GLY A 257 -13.01 6.70 13.30
N LYS A 258 -12.19 5.86 12.67
CA LYS A 258 -10.86 6.22 12.18
C LYS A 258 -10.92 6.85 10.79
N THR A 259 -9.91 7.63 10.45
CA THR A 259 -9.71 8.20 9.10
C THR A 259 -9.11 7.21 8.10
N TYR A 260 -8.81 5.99 8.55
CA TYR A 260 -8.19 4.93 7.78
C TYR A 260 -8.98 3.62 7.91
N LEU A 261 -8.82 2.76 6.91
CA LEU A 261 -9.32 1.39 6.91
C LEU A 261 -8.20 0.44 7.36
N THR A 262 -8.57 -0.68 7.99
CA THR A 262 -7.62 -1.74 8.39
C THR A 262 -8.06 -3.11 7.88
N ASN A 263 -7.09 -3.93 7.49
CA ASN A 263 -7.33 -5.31 7.08
C ASN A 263 -6.06 -6.15 7.28
N TYR A 264 -6.16 -7.18 8.10
CA TYR A 264 -5.05 -8.04 8.48
C TYR A 264 -5.22 -9.49 7.97
N SER A 265 -6.22 -9.73 7.12
CA SER A 265 -6.63 -11.09 6.72
C SER A 265 -5.53 -11.92 6.05
N PHE A 266 -4.58 -11.30 5.36
CA PHE A 266 -3.44 -12.01 4.78
C PHE A 266 -2.54 -12.63 5.86
N PHE A 267 -2.20 -11.87 6.89
CA PHE A 267 -1.39 -12.36 8.01
C PHE A 267 -2.16 -13.29 8.94
N MET A 268 -3.49 -13.35 8.84
CA MET A 268 -4.28 -14.36 9.53
C MET A 268 -4.22 -15.72 8.83
N TYR A 269 -3.88 -15.80 7.55
CA TYR A 269 -3.93 -17.08 6.82
C TYR A 269 -2.92 -18.12 7.37
N PRO A 270 -3.27 -19.42 7.48
CA PRO A 270 -4.56 -20.07 7.19
C PRO A 270 -5.44 -20.28 8.44
N PHE A 271 -5.43 -19.34 9.38
CA PHE A 271 -6.13 -19.46 10.66
C PHE A 271 -7.62 -19.76 10.48
N GLU A 272 -8.09 -20.80 11.15
CA GLU A 272 -9.48 -21.25 11.10
C GLU A 272 -9.93 -21.68 12.49
N VAL A 273 -11.18 -21.36 12.83
CA VAL A 273 -11.83 -21.77 14.09
C VAL A 273 -13.16 -22.45 13.79
N ASP A 274 -13.60 -23.33 14.69
CA ASP A 274 -14.95 -23.91 14.63
C ASP A 274 -16.02 -22.92 15.15
N LYS A 275 -17.27 -23.39 15.22
CA LYS A 275 -18.41 -22.57 15.68
C LYS A 275 -18.31 -22.15 17.15
N ASP A 276 -17.51 -22.86 17.94
CA ASP A 276 -17.30 -22.64 19.36
C ASP A 276 -15.98 -21.88 19.63
N ASN A 277 -15.37 -21.32 18.58
CA ASN A 277 -14.08 -20.63 18.58
C ASN A 277 -12.86 -21.52 18.95
N ASN A 278 -12.97 -22.84 18.83
CA ASN A 278 -11.79 -23.71 18.97
C ASN A 278 -10.95 -23.65 17.70
N ILE A 279 -9.63 -23.57 17.86
CA ILE A 279 -8.68 -23.42 16.75
C ILE A 279 -8.56 -24.74 15.99
N ILE A 280 -8.86 -24.70 14.69
CA ILE A 280 -8.70 -25.82 13.75
C ILE A 280 -7.36 -25.70 13.02
N LYS A 281 -6.97 -24.47 12.66
CA LYS A 281 -5.70 -24.15 12.01
C LYS A 281 -5.12 -22.88 12.60
N HIS A 282 -3.80 -22.90 12.79
CA HIS A 282 -3.04 -21.76 13.25
C HIS A 282 -2.68 -20.85 12.07
N SER A 283 -2.50 -19.55 12.33
CA SER A 283 -1.92 -18.63 11.35
C SER A 283 -0.45 -18.99 11.12
N ASN A 284 0.04 -18.72 9.90
CA ASN A 284 1.47 -18.83 9.61
C ASN A 284 2.29 -17.64 10.14
N TYR A 285 1.63 -16.54 10.55
CA TYR A 285 2.27 -15.26 10.86
C TYR A 285 1.91 -14.72 12.25
N MET A 286 0.63 -14.71 12.58
CA MET A 286 0.08 -14.06 13.77
C MET A 286 -0.15 -15.04 14.92
N SER A 287 -0.10 -14.56 16.15
CA SER A 287 -0.49 -15.35 17.31
C SER A 287 -1.98 -15.72 17.26
N ASP A 288 -2.32 -16.89 17.81
CA ASP A 288 -3.71 -17.37 17.87
C ASP A 288 -4.63 -16.39 18.63
N ASN A 289 -4.11 -15.78 19.70
CA ASN A 289 -4.85 -14.79 20.49
C ASN A 289 -5.19 -13.55 19.66
N LEU A 290 -4.21 -13.00 18.95
CA LEU A 290 -4.44 -11.86 18.06
C LEU A 290 -5.41 -12.21 16.93
N CYS A 291 -5.27 -13.39 16.31
CA CYS A 291 -6.20 -13.85 15.28
C CYS A 291 -7.65 -13.95 15.79
N LEU A 292 -7.85 -14.50 17.00
CA LEU A 292 -9.16 -14.56 17.64
C LEU A 292 -9.70 -13.16 17.96
N ALA A 293 -8.86 -12.25 18.46
CA ALA A 293 -9.26 -10.87 18.75
C ALA A 293 -9.72 -10.15 17.48
N LEU A 294 -8.99 -10.29 16.37
CA LEU A 294 -9.35 -9.73 15.05
C LEU A 294 -10.68 -10.30 14.53
N LEU A 295 -10.89 -11.62 14.57
CA LEU A 295 -12.17 -12.23 14.18
C LEU A 295 -13.35 -11.73 15.03
N ASN A 296 -13.16 -11.64 16.34
CA ASN A 296 -14.19 -11.13 17.25
C ASN A 296 -14.48 -9.65 17.00
N PHE A 297 -13.45 -8.86 16.70
CA PHE A 297 -13.60 -7.45 16.35
C PHE A 297 -14.38 -7.28 15.04
N ASP A 298 -14.03 -8.03 13.99
CA ASP A 298 -14.76 -8.03 12.71
C ASP A 298 -16.22 -8.44 12.89
N LYS A 299 -16.50 -9.41 13.76
CA LYS A 299 -17.86 -9.80 14.12
C LYS A 299 -18.62 -8.63 14.76
N LYS A 300 -18.02 -7.94 15.75
CA LYS A 300 -18.64 -6.75 16.38
C LYS A 300 -18.87 -5.61 15.38
N ILE A 301 -17.94 -5.37 14.45
CA ILE A 301 -18.13 -4.39 13.36
C ILE A 301 -19.35 -4.80 12.53
N ASN A 302 -19.44 -6.07 12.10
CA ASN A 302 -20.53 -6.57 11.28
C ASN A 302 -21.90 -6.52 11.98
N GLU A 303 -21.95 -6.74 13.29
CA GLU A 303 -23.17 -6.63 14.10
C GLU A 303 -23.65 -5.18 14.30
N ASN A 304 -22.73 -4.21 14.26
CA ASN A 304 -23.04 -2.80 14.53
C ASN A 304 -23.09 -1.90 13.29
N LYS A 305 -22.51 -2.32 12.15
CA LYS A 305 -22.45 -1.50 10.91
C LYS A 305 -23.82 -1.01 10.43
N GLY A 306 -24.85 -1.87 10.48
CA GLY A 306 -26.20 -1.51 10.05
C GLY A 306 -26.83 -0.46 10.96
N LYS A 307 -26.69 -0.62 12.29
CA LYS A 307 -27.18 0.34 13.29
C LYS A 307 -26.48 1.68 13.15
N LEU A 308 -25.17 1.67 12.98
CA LEU A 308 -24.40 2.89 12.79
C LEU A 308 -24.81 3.64 11.52
N GLN A 309 -24.99 2.93 10.40
CA GLN A 309 -25.46 3.52 9.15
C GLN A 309 -26.83 4.18 9.30
N GLU A 310 -27.75 3.54 10.03
CA GLU A 310 -29.07 4.10 10.33
C GLU A 310 -28.97 5.39 11.16
N LEU A 311 -28.12 5.39 12.20
CA LEU A 311 -27.91 6.56 13.06
C LEU A 311 -27.27 7.73 12.30
N ILE A 312 -26.26 7.48 11.47
CA ILE A 312 -25.64 8.51 10.62
C ILE A 312 -26.68 9.10 9.66
N THR A 313 -27.54 8.27 9.07
CA THR A 313 -28.62 8.72 8.20
C THR A 313 -29.61 9.62 8.96
N LYS A 314 -30.00 9.24 10.19
CA LYS A 314 -30.86 10.06 11.06
C LYS A 314 -30.20 11.39 11.44
N LYS A 315 -28.89 11.38 11.74
CA LYS A 315 -28.13 12.60 12.04
C LYS A 315 -28.19 13.57 10.86
N TYR A 316 -27.90 13.09 9.65
CA TYR A 316 -27.95 13.89 8.42
C TYR A 316 -29.34 14.52 8.19
N VAL A 317 -30.42 13.75 8.41
CA VAL A 317 -31.80 14.28 8.33
C VAL A 317 -32.03 15.42 9.33
N TYR A 318 -31.54 15.28 10.58
CA TYR A 318 -31.68 16.33 11.57
C TYR A 318 -30.80 17.55 11.27
N ASP A 319 -29.58 17.38 10.76
CA ASP A 319 -28.72 18.49 10.34
C ASP A 319 -29.37 19.30 9.22
N ASN A 320 -29.91 18.65 8.19
CA ASN A 320 -30.67 19.33 7.13
C ASN A 320 -31.90 20.08 7.67
N ALA A 321 -32.66 19.44 8.58
CA ALA A 321 -33.81 20.09 9.20
C ALA A 321 -33.42 21.31 10.04
N ILE A 322 -32.27 21.28 10.72
CA ILE A 322 -31.71 22.42 11.44
C ILE A 322 -31.36 23.55 10.47
N SER A 323 -30.59 23.27 9.42
CA SER A 323 -30.20 24.28 8.42
C SER A 323 -31.42 24.94 7.77
N GLN A 324 -32.44 24.16 7.38
CA GLN A 324 -33.68 24.70 6.82
C GLN A 324 -34.44 25.58 7.82
N LYS A 325 -34.55 25.15 9.09
CA LYS A 325 -35.23 25.94 10.12
C LYS A 325 -34.46 27.20 10.50
N GLU A 326 -33.12 27.17 10.45
CA GLU A 326 -32.26 28.33 10.69
C GLU A 326 -32.37 29.35 9.55
N MET A 327 -32.41 28.93 8.28
CA MET A 327 -32.71 29.83 7.15
C MET A 327 -34.08 30.51 7.33
N GLN A 328 -35.12 29.73 7.66
CA GLN A 328 -36.46 30.29 7.92
C GLN A 328 -36.49 31.25 9.12
N LEU A 329 -35.65 31.02 10.13
CA LEU A 329 -35.49 31.94 11.26
C LEU A 329 -34.83 33.26 10.81
N THR A 330 -33.82 33.19 9.94
CA THR A 330 -33.20 34.38 9.33
C THR A 330 -34.22 35.19 8.54
N ASP A 331 -35.08 34.54 7.73
CA ASP A 331 -36.15 35.21 6.98
C ASP A 331 -37.14 35.91 7.92
N LEU A 332 -37.59 35.20 8.98
CA LEU A 332 -38.49 35.78 9.99
C LEU A 332 -37.90 36.98 10.71
N HIS A 333 -36.59 36.97 11.00
CA HIS A 333 -35.89 38.14 11.55
C HIS A 333 -35.87 39.30 10.56
N GLY A 334 -35.60 39.05 9.27
CA GLY A 334 -35.67 40.07 8.22
C GLY A 334 -37.05 40.70 8.08
N GLU A 335 -38.11 39.89 8.12
CA GLU A 335 -39.49 40.37 8.12
C GLU A 335 -39.83 41.20 9.37
N TYR A 336 -39.38 40.75 10.54
CA TYR A 336 -39.56 41.49 11.80
C TYR A 336 -38.87 42.85 11.76
N ASP A 337 -37.65 42.93 11.22
CA ASP A 337 -36.92 44.19 11.03
C ASP A 337 -37.63 45.14 10.06
N ALA A 338 -38.23 44.60 8.99
CA ALA A 338 -39.06 45.39 8.07
C ALA A 338 -40.30 45.96 8.78
N ILE A 339 -40.95 45.17 9.65
CA ILE A 339 -42.09 45.64 10.48
C ILE A 339 -41.64 46.74 11.45
N LEU A 340 -40.45 46.63 12.05
CA LEU A 340 -39.90 47.69 12.92
C LEU A 340 -39.69 49.00 12.16
N LYS A 341 -39.17 48.94 10.92
CA LYS A 341 -39.03 50.13 10.06
C LYS A 341 -40.40 50.75 9.72
N LYS A 342 -41.40 49.94 9.37
CA LYS A 342 -42.79 50.41 9.14
C LYS A 342 -43.38 51.08 10.38
N LEU A 343 -43.16 50.51 11.56
CA LEU A 343 -43.64 51.07 12.83
C LEU A 343 -43.00 52.44 13.11
N ALA A 344 -41.71 52.63 12.82
CA ALA A 344 -41.02 53.90 12.98
C ALA A 344 -41.61 55.00 12.06
N ILE A 345 -41.98 54.65 10.82
CA ILE A 345 -42.63 55.57 9.86
C ILE A 345 -44.09 55.88 10.28
N ALA A 346 -44.83 54.89 10.78
CA ALA A 346 -46.21 55.11 11.26
C ALA A 346 -46.25 56.01 12.51
N GLN A 347 -45.21 55.96 13.35
CA GLN A 347 -45.07 56.83 14.52
C GLN A 347 -44.85 58.31 14.16
N SER A 348 -44.28 58.62 12.99
CA SER A 348 -44.07 60.00 12.54
C SER A 348 -45.28 60.60 11.80
N THR A 349 -46.26 59.79 11.40
CA THR A 349 -47.40 60.19 10.52
C THR A 349 -48.79 60.02 11.17
N ASN A 350 -48.85 59.56 12.42
CA ASN A 350 -50.06 59.43 13.25
C ASN A 350 -51.22 58.61 12.63
N SER A 351 -50.90 57.63 11.78
CA SER A 351 -51.88 56.75 11.11
C SER A 351 -51.48 55.25 11.21
N GLN A 352 -52.45 54.36 11.45
CA GLN A 352 -52.33 52.87 11.44
C GLN A 352 -51.42 52.17 12.48
N LYS A 353 -51.26 52.74 13.69
CA LYS A 353 -50.37 52.20 14.74
C LYS A 353 -50.78 50.85 15.33
N GLU A 354 -52.08 50.59 15.57
CA GLU A 354 -52.55 49.36 16.23
C GLU A 354 -52.36 48.11 15.39
N THR A 355 -52.63 48.17 14.08
CA THR A 355 -52.49 47.03 13.16
C THR A 355 -51.04 46.57 13.05
N ILE A 356 -50.09 47.50 12.98
CA ILE A 356 -48.64 47.20 12.87
C ILE A 356 -48.11 46.60 14.19
N LEU A 357 -48.67 47.01 15.34
CA LEU A 357 -48.31 46.42 16.64
C LEU A 357 -48.79 44.96 16.77
N ASP A 358 -49.97 44.63 16.23
CA ASP A 358 -50.48 43.26 16.18
C ASP A 358 -49.66 42.37 15.23
N GLU A 359 -49.29 42.88 14.04
CA GLU A 359 -48.38 42.19 13.12
C GLU A 359 -47.01 41.92 13.75
N LYS A 360 -46.46 42.89 14.49
CA LYS A 360 -45.20 42.73 15.24
C LYS A 360 -45.31 41.62 16.29
N ALA A 361 -46.38 41.61 17.08
CA ALA A 361 -46.59 40.61 18.12
C ALA A 361 -46.69 39.19 17.52
N LYS A 362 -47.48 39.02 16.46
CA LYS A 362 -47.60 37.76 15.72
C LYS A 362 -46.28 37.28 15.14
N LYS A 363 -45.50 38.18 14.52
CA LYS A 363 -44.19 37.85 13.94
C LYS A 363 -43.18 37.44 15.02
N PHE A 364 -43.19 38.12 16.17
CA PHE A 364 -42.36 37.76 17.32
C PHE A 364 -42.72 36.38 17.90
N GLU A 365 -44.01 36.05 17.99
CA GLU A 365 -44.44 34.70 18.40
C GLU A 365 -43.97 33.62 17.41
N GLN A 366 -44.00 33.90 16.09
CA GLN A 366 -43.47 32.99 15.07
C GLN A 366 -41.95 32.74 15.24
N ILE A 367 -41.18 33.79 15.54
CA ILE A 367 -39.73 33.68 15.86
C ILE A 367 -39.53 32.80 17.09
N GLN A 368 -40.22 33.08 18.20
CA GLN A 368 -40.09 32.31 19.42
C GLN A 368 -40.46 30.83 19.23
N GLN A 369 -41.48 30.55 18.42
CA GLN A 369 -41.86 29.17 18.12
C GLN A 369 -40.78 28.48 17.26
N ARG A 370 -40.19 29.18 16.28
CA ARG A 370 -39.13 28.64 15.43
C ARG A 370 -37.85 28.35 16.22
N GLU A 371 -37.48 29.23 17.15
CA GLU A 371 -36.36 29.00 18.07
C GLU A 371 -36.57 27.75 18.94
N LYS A 372 -37.80 27.55 19.46
CA LYS A 372 -38.16 26.33 20.21
C LYS A 372 -38.06 25.08 19.35
N ASP A 373 -38.55 25.12 18.12
CA ASP A 373 -38.45 24.01 17.17
C ASP A 373 -36.98 23.64 16.88
N ILE A 374 -36.13 24.63 16.59
CA ILE A 374 -34.68 24.41 16.34
C ILE A 374 -34.04 23.77 17.57
N LYS A 375 -34.34 24.27 18.76
CA LYS A 375 -33.83 23.70 20.01
C LYS A 375 -34.25 22.24 20.19
N PHE A 376 -35.51 21.92 19.91
CA PHE A 376 -36.02 20.54 19.98
C PHE A 376 -35.31 19.61 18.98
N VAL A 377 -35.14 20.04 17.73
CA VAL A 377 -34.43 19.23 16.71
C VAL A 377 -32.95 19.06 17.07
N LYS A 378 -32.28 20.10 17.59
CA LYS A 378 -30.90 19.99 18.09
C LYS A 378 -30.78 18.98 19.24
N GLN A 379 -31.76 18.91 20.13
CA GLN A 379 -31.80 17.90 21.20
C GLN A 379 -31.95 16.47 20.63
N GLN A 380 -32.81 16.28 19.63
CA GLN A 380 -32.95 14.97 18.96
C GLN A 380 -31.65 14.55 18.26
N ARG A 381 -30.98 15.48 17.57
CA ARG A 381 -29.66 15.23 16.96
C ARG A 381 -28.62 14.81 18.01
N GLN A 382 -28.57 15.50 19.15
CA GLN A 382 -27.62 15.21 20.22
C GLN A 382 -27.80 13.79 20.80
N VAL A 383 -29.04 13.29 20.89
CA VAL A 383 -29.32 11.91 21.28
C VAL A 383 -28.71 10.92 20.27
N ILE A 384 -28.87 11.18 18.97
CA ILE A 384 -28.28 10.34 17.91
C ILE A 384 -26.75 10.38 17.96
N GLU A 385 -26.14 11.54 18.18
CA GLU A 385 -24.68 11.67 18.33
C GLU A 385 -24.15 10.84 19.50
N THR A 386 -24.84 10.87 20.64
CA THR A 386 -24.48 10.06 21.82
C THR A 386 -24.56 8.56 21.52
N GLN A 387 -25.54 8.12 20.72
CA GLN A 387 -25.67 6.72 20.30
C GLN A 387 -24.55 6.32 19.32
N ILE A 388 -24.18 7.20 18.39
CA ILE A 388 -23.03 7.00 17.49
C ILE A 388 -21.74 6.85 18.29
N ASP A 389 -21.48 7.75 19.23
CA ASP A 389 -20.27 7.73 20.06
C ASP A 389 -20.19 6.46 20.91
N SER A 390 -21.33 5.97 21.42
CA SER A 390 -21.39 4.71 22.16
C SER A 390 -20.99 3.51 21.31
N ILE A 391 -21.44 3.46 20.04
CA ILE A 391 -21.03 2.40 19.10
C ILE A 391 -19.54 2.53 18.77
N LYS A 392 -19.06 3.75 18.49
CA LYS A 392 -17.63 4.00 18.20
C LYS A 392 -16.75 3.61 19.38
N PHE A 393 -17.20 3.85 20.61
CA PHE A 393 -16.52 3.38 21.82
C PHE A 393 -16.48 1.86 21.89
N ILE A 394 -17.59 1.15 21.65
CA ILE A 394 -17.61 -0.33 21.60
C ILE A 394 -16.65 -0.87 20.54
N LEU A 395 -16.49 -0.16 19.43
CA LEU A 395 -15.61 -0.53 18.30
C LEU A 395 -14.21 0.09 18.41
N SER A 396 -13.82 0.67 19.54
CA SER A 396 -12.47 1.20 19.72
C SER A 396 -11.45 0.07 19.91
N GLU A 397 -10.22 0.26 19.43
CA GLU A 397 -9.15 -0.74 19.57
C GLU A 397 -8.89 -1.09 21.05
N SER A 398 -8.86 -0.09 21.93
CA SER A 398 -8.65 -0.28 23.38
C SER A 398 -9.69 -1.18 24.07
N ASN A 399 -10.87 -1.33 23.48
CA ASN A 399 -11.96 -2.16 24.01
C ASN A 399 -12.03 -3.55 23.37
N ASN A 400 -11.21 -3.80 22.34
CA ASN A 400 -11.24 -5.04 21.56
C ASN A 400 -9.91 -5.76 21.50
N PHE A 401 -8.81 -5.08 21.83
CA PHE A 401 -7.47 -5.63 21.84
C PHE A 401 -6.78 -5.31 23.17
N SER A 402 -6.06 -6.29 23.70
CA SER A 402 -5.14 -6.13 24.82
C SER A 402 -3.88 -5.35 24.39
N PRO A 403 -3.14 -4.76 25.34
CA PRO A 403 -1.90 -4.05 25.03
C PRO A 403 -0.90 -4.88 24.23
N SER A 404 -0.74 -6.17 24.56
CA SER A 404 0.16 -7.08 23.84
C SER A 404 -0.30 -7.39 22.42
N GLU A 405 -1.60 -7.47 22.16
CA GLU A 405 -2.14 -7.67 20.81
C GLU A 405 -1.94 -6.41 19.94
N ILE A 406 -2.09 -5.22 20.53
CA ILE A 406 -1.81 -3.95 19.85
C ILE A 406 -0.31 -3.80 19.54
N GLU A 407 0.55 -4.20 20.48
CA GLU A 407 2.00 -4.22 20.28
C GLU A 407 2.36 -5.17 19.13
N GLU A 408 1.84 -6.40 19.13
CA GLU A 408 2.05 -7.37 18.06
C GLU A 408 1.60 -6.83 16.68
N LEU A 409 0.43 -6.19 16.59
CA LEU A 409 -0.06 -5.57 15.36
C LEU A 409 0.87 -4.46 14.84
N ASN A 410 1.30 -3.57 15.74
CA ASN A 410 2.05 -2.38 15.36
C ASN A 410 3.51 -2.69 15.00
N GLU A 411 4.12 -3.68 15.65
CA GLU A 411 5.52 -4.02 15.41
C GLU A 411 5.73 -4.86 14.15
N ASN A 412 4.82 -5.79 13.84
CA ASN A 412 5.08 -6.83 12.85
C ASN A 412 4.18 -6.80 11.61
N PHE A 413 3.03 -6.12 11.65
CA PHE A 413 1.97 -6.29 10.63
C PHE A 413 1.44 -4.99 10.05
N ARG A 414 2.18 -3.90 10.19
CA ARG A 414 1.73 -2.54 9.87
C ARG A 414 2.28 -2.05 8.53
N GLU A 415 1.50 -2.19 7.47
CA GLU A 415 1.81 -1.71 6.13
C GLU A 415 0.84 -0.60 5.71
N GLU A 416 1.33 0.64 5.61
CA GLU A 416 0.48 1.82 5.36
C GLU A 416 0.54 2.31 3.91
N LYS A 417 -0.63 2.65 3.36
CA LYS A 417 -0.76 3.42 2.12
C LYS A 417 -1.81 4.52 2.23
N THR A 418 -1.80 5.43 1.27
CA THR A 418 -2.77 6.52 1.18
C THR A 418 -3.55 6.43 -0.12
N TYR A 419 -4.87 6.53 -0.01
CA TYR A 419 -5.80 6.72 -1.12
C TYR A 419 -6.26 8.18 -1.14
N VAL A 420 -5.92 8.90 -2.21
CA VAL A 420 -6.31 10.31 -2.41
C VAL A 420 -7.21 10.39 -3.64
N ASN A 421 -8.45 10.83 -3.43
CA ASN A 421 -9.39 11.06 -4.52
C ASN A 421 -10.05 12.44 -4.40
N ASN A 422 -9.39 13.44 -5.00
CA ASN A 422 -9.85 14.84 -5.02
C ASN A 422 -11.10 15.08 -5.87
N ASN A 423 -11.66 14.05 -6.51
CA ASN A 423 -12.90 14.16 -7.28
C ASN A 423 -14.14 13.82 -6.45
N ILE A 424 -13.98 13.13 -5.32
CA ILE A 424 -15.09 12.73 -4.46
C ILE A 424 -15.20 13.69 -3.28
N THR A 425 -16.36 14.34 -3.16
CA THR A 425 -16.72 15.22 -2.03
C THR A 425 -17.63 14.52 -1.01
N ASP A 426 -18.32 13.46 -1.43
CA ASP A 426 -19.23 12.71 -0.57
C ASP A 426 -18.48 11.65 0.23
N GLU A 427 -18.60 11.69 1.56
CA GLU A 427 -17.88 10.81 2.49
C GLU A 427 -18.25 9.33 2.29
N LYS A 428 -19.49 9.04 1.87
CA LYS A 428 -19.97 7.66 1.67
C LYS A 428 -19.43 7.08 0.38
N GLU A 429 -19.49 7.83 -0.71
CA GLU A 429 -18.86 7.45 -1.99
C GLU A 429 -17.34 7.25 -1.80
N LEU A 430 -16.69 8.14 -1.04
CA LEU A 430 -15.28 8.04 -0.72
C LEU A 430 -14.95 6.77 0.07
N PHE A 431 -15.75 6.45 1.08
CA PHE A 431 -15.59 5.22 1.89
C PHE A 431 -15.76 3.95 1.04
N LEU A 432 -16.78 3.88 0.18
CA LEU A 432 -17.02 2.74 -0.70
C LEU A 432 -15.87 2.55 -1.70
N SER A 433 -15.47 3.64 -2.36
CA SER A 433 -14.36 3.64 -3.32
C SER A 433 -13.04 3.24 -2.67
N ALA A 434 -12.75 3.76 -1.47
CA ALA A 434 -11.55 3.42 -0.73
C ALA A 434 -11.55 1.94 -0.29
N ASN A 435 -12.69 1.39 0.14
CA ASN A 435 -12.78 -0.01 0.52
C ASN A 435 -12.53 -0.93 -0.67
N GLU A 436 -13.07 -0.59 -1.84
CA GLU A 436 -12.80 -1.32 -3.09
C GLU A 436 -11.31 -1.27 -3.45
N TYR A 437 -10.69 -0.09 -3.41
CA TYR A 437 -9.24 0.05 -3.59
C TYR A 437 -8.46 -0.81 -2.59
N PHE A 438 -8.88 -0.82 -1.34
CA PHE A 438 -8.14 -1.51 -0.29
C PHE A 438 -8.08 -3.02 -0.53
N GLN A 439 -9.18 -3.65 -0.95
CA GLN A 439 -9.22 -5.09 -1.25
C GLN A 439 -8.18 -5.52 -2.30
N LYS A 440 -7.72 -4.59 -3.15
CA LYS A 440 -6.68 -4.84 -4.18
C LYS A 440 -5.28 -4.98 -3.58
N LEU A 441 -5.08 -4.44 -2.38
CA LEU A 441 -3.77 -4.29 -1.75
C LEU A 441 -3.56 -5.22 -0.56
N ILE A 442 -4.58 -5.98 -0.15
CA ILE A 442 -4.49 -6.84 1.04
C ILE A 442 -3.63 -8.10 0.84
N ARG A 443 -2.96 -8.27 -0.31
CA ARG A 443 -2.06 -9.40 -0.60
C ARG A 443 -0.81 -8.91 -1.35
N PRO A 444 0.36 -9.54 -1.15
CA PRO A 444 1.56 -9.26 -1.94
C PRO A 444 1.29 -9.47 -3.44
N LYS A 445 1.88 -8.62 -4.29
CA LYS A 445 1.80 -8.81 -5.74
C LYS A 445 2.72 -9.95 -6.15
N ARG A 446 2.31 -10.77 -7.11
CA ARG A 446 3.14 -11.83 -7.69
C ARG A 446 3.65 -11.42 -9.06
N VAL A 447 4.96 -11.45 -9.25
CA VAL A 447 5.62 -11.22 -10.53
C VAL A 447 6.11 -12.55 -11.05
N ILE A 448 5.62 -12.95 -12.22
CA ILE A 448 6.07 -14.17 -12.88
C ILE A 448 6.91 -13.78 -14.09
N THR A 449 8.15 -14.26 -14.11
CA THR A 449 9.07 -14.11 -15.25
C THR A 449 9.36 -15.50 -15.79
N LEU A 450 9.29 -15.64 -17.11
CA LEU A 450 9.53 -16.92 -17.77
C LEU A 450 10.60 -16.78 -18.84
N ASN A 451 11.51 -17.74 -18.88
CA ASN A 451 12.51 -17.86 -19.93
C ASN A 451 12.09 -19.03 -20.82
N MET A 452 12.10 -18.78 -22.12
CA MET A 452 11.69 -19.77 -23.09
C MET A 452 12.65 -19.84 -24.27
N ILE A 453 12.69 -21.00 -24.91
CA ILE A 453 13.44 -21.19 -26.14
C ILE A 453 12.83 -20.33 -27.24
N GLN A 454 13.68 -19.71 -28.05
CA GLN A 454 13.30 -18.89 -29.21
C GLN A 454 12.77 -19.78 -30.35
N PHE A 455 11.55 -20.29 -30.18
CA PHE A 455 10.91 -21.19 -31.14
C PHE A 455 10.67 -20.56 -32.52
N LEU A 456 10.74 -19.23 -32.64
CA LEU A 456 10.76 -18.52 -33.93
C LEU A 456 11.90 -19.01 -34.84
N ARG A 457 12.98 -19.58 -34.28
CA ARG A 457 14.10 -20.16 -35.04
C ARG A 457 13.92 -21.64 -35.38
N VAL A 458 12.85 -22.28 -34.90
CA VAL A 458 12.57 -23.71 -35.04
C VAL A 458 11.48 -23.91 -36.08
N ILE A 459 11.79 -24.60 -37.17
CA ILE A 459 10.87 -24.79 -38.32
C ILE A 459 9.64 -25.62 -37.91
N GLU A 460 9.84 -26.59 -37.02
CA GLU A 460 8.78 -27.44 -36.47
C GLU A 460 7.75 -26.64 -35.65
N ALA A 461 8.12 -25.46 -35.16
CA ALA A 461 7.26 -24.57 -34.38
C ALA A 461 6.54 -23.50 -35.22
N GLN A 462 6.59 -23.58 -36.56
CA GLN A 462 6.07 -22.53 -37.43
C GLN A 462 4.58 -22.22 -37.29
N ARG A 463 3.79 -23.16 -36.77
CA ARG A 463 2.36 -22.98 -36.46
C ARG A 463 2.11 -21.99 -35.32
N ASP A 464 3.13 -21.73 -34.50
CA ASP A 464 3.05 -20.82 -33.37
C ASP A 464 3.80 -19.49 -33.65
N TRP A 465 4.50 -19.34 -34.78
CA TRP A 465 5.36 -18.16 -35.07
C TRP A 465 4.63 -16.82 -35.05
N ASN A 466 3.33 -16.83 -35.37
CA ASN A 466 2.47 -15.64 -35.36
C ASN A 466 1.77 -15.40 -34.01
N LYS A 467 1.97 -16.26 -33.00
CA LYS A 467 1.27 -16.20 -31.71
C LYS A 467 2.07 -15.52 -30.60
N LEU A 468 3.31 -15.14 -30.87
CA LEU A 468 4.17 -14.44 -29.91
C LEU A 468 4.15 -12.94 -30.21
N LYS A 469 3.34 -12.20 -29.43
CA LYS A 469 3.18 -10.76 -29.57
C LYS A 469 2.95 -10.12 -28.21
N VAL A 470 3.61 -8.99 -27.96
CA VAL A 470 3.37 -8.19 -26.76
C VAL A 470 1.92 -7.68 -26.76
N GLY A 471 1.23 -7.82 -25.64
CA GLY A 471 -0.19 -7.52 -25.47
C GLY A 471 -1.13 -8.71 -25.62
N ASP A 472 -0.71 -9.81 -26.27
CA ASP A 472 -1.54 -11.00 -26.44
C ASP A 472 -1.59 -11.85 -25.16
N VAL A 473 -2.65 -12.65 -25.04
CA VAL A 473 -2.85 -13.59 -23.94
C VAL A 473 -2.23 -14.94 -24.28
N ILE A 474 -1.47 -15.49 -23.34
CA ILE A 474 -0.86 -16.81 -23.42
C ILE A 474 -1.33 -17.71 -22.27
N THR A 475 -1.27 -19.01 -22.48
CA THR A 475 -1.54 -20.01 -21.44
C THR A 475 -0.23 -20.59 -20.93
N ILE A 476 -0.06 -20.58 -19.60
CA ILE A 476 1.13 -21.07 -18.91
C ILE A 476 0.75 -22.25 -18.02
N ASN A 477 1.54 -23.30 -18.09
CA ASN A 477 1.36 -24.48 -17.25
C ASN A 477 2.70 -24.93 -16.65
N TYR A 478 2.78 -24.88 -15.33
CA TYR A 478 3.91 -25.37 -14.55
C TYR A 478 3.45 -25.99 -13.22
N TYR A 479 3.06 -27.27 -13.30
CA TYR A 479 2.49 -28.04 -12.19
C TYR A 479 3.33 -28.04 -10.91
N LYS A 480 4.66 -27.90 -11.00
CA LYS A 480 5.55 -27.92 -9.81
C LYS A 480 5.37 -26.70 -8.91
N PHE A 481 4.92 -25.57 -9.44
CA PHE A 481 4.54 -24.38 -8.65
C PHE A 481 3.02 -24.28 -8.47
N GLY A 482 2.26 -25.31 -8.84
CA GLY A 482 0.79 -25.27 -8.79
C GLY A 482 0.14 -24.36 -9.85
N ILE A 483 0.90 -23.93 -10.87
CA ILE A 483 0.40 -23.10 -11.97
C ILE A 483 -0.25 -24.04 -13.01
N ASP A 484 -1.58 -24.14 -13.03
CA ASP A 484 -2.33 -24.94 -14.00
C ASP A 484 -3.13 -24.05 -14.96
N LYS A 485 -2.74 -24.06 -16.25
CA LYS A 485 -3.40 -23.31 -17.35
C LYS A 485 -3.69 -21.85 -17.02
N MET A 486 -2.77 -21.18 -16.34
CA MET A 486 -2.87 -19.77 -16.03
C MET A 486 -2.87 -18.96 -17.33
N LYS A 487 -3.86 -18.09 -17.52
CA LYS A 487 -3.87 -17.12 -18.61
C LYS A 487 -3.17 -15.84 -18.17
N ALA A 488 -2.25 -15.36 -18.99
CA ALA A 488 -1.48 -14.17 -18.69
C ALA A 488 -1.23 -13.34 -19.96
N LYS A 489 -1.21 -12.02 -19.83
CA LYS A 489 -0.90 -11.10 -20.92
C LYS A 489 0.61 -10.88 -21.01
N ILE A 490 1.18 -10.95 -22.20
CA ILE A 490 2.60 -10.63 -22.42
C ILE A 490 2.78 -9.11 -22.26
N VAL A 491 3.56 -8.68 -21.26
CA VAL A 491 3.87 -7.25 -21.06
C VAL A 491 5.22 -6.86 -21.61
N GLU A 492 6.15 -7.81 -21.68
CA GLU A 492 7.51 -7.58 -22.16
C GLU A 492 8.06 -8.83 -22.86
N LEU A 493 8.80 -8.62 -23.95
CA LEU A 493 9.65 -9.62 -24.59
C LEU A 493 11.08 -9.07 -24.65
N ASP A 494 12.04 -9.78 -24.09
CA ASP A 494 13.48 -9.52 -24.30
C ASP A 494 14.07 -10.67 -25.10
N ILE A 495 14.34 -10.39 -26.38
CA ILE A 495 14.82 -11.36 -27.36
C ILE A 495 16.32 -11.18 -27.54
N THR A 496 17.10 -12.15 -27.05
CA THR A 496 18.54 -12.22 -27.32
C THR A 496 18.79 -13.15 -28.51
N HIS A 497 19.23 -12.59 -29.62
CA HIS A 497 19.22 -13.32 -30.89
C HIS A 497 20.34 -14.37 -31.02
N GLU A 498 21.34 -14.35 -30.15
CA GLU A 498 22.48 -15.28 -30.18
C GLU A 498 22.22 -16.56 -29.39
N ASN A 499 21.64 -16.45 -28.19
CA ASN A 499 21.49 -17.56 -27.26
C ASN A 499 20.23 -18.41 -27.46
N MET A 500 19.42 -18.13 -28.50
CA MET A 500 18.14 -18.80 -28.76
C MET A 500 17.16 -18.75 -27.57
N MET A 501 17.18 -17.65 -26.81
CA MET A 501 16.32 -17.45 -25.64
C MET A 501 15.46 -16.21 -25.80
N ILE A 502 14.25 -16.29 -25.26
CA ILE A 502 13.33 -15.17 -25.08
C ILE A 502 12.97 -15.12 -23.59
N ASN A 503 13.25 -13.99 -22.94
CA ASN A 503 12.73 -13.72 -21.62
C ASN A 503 11.39 -13.00 -21.78
N ILE A 504 10.40 -13.43 -21.04
CA ILE A 504 9.04 -12.88 -21.09
C ILE A 504 8.64 -12.49 -19.69
N THR A 505 8.12 -11.27 -19.58
CA THR A 505 7.41 -10.81 -18.39
C THR A 505 5.93 -10.82 -18.70
N ILE A 506 5.13 -11.34 -17.77
CA ILE A 506 3.68 -11.47 -17.93
C ILE A 506 2.93 -10.70 -16.85
N ALA A 507 1.71 -10.28 -17.16
CA ALA A 507 0.72 -9.85 -16.18
C ALA A 507 -0.40 -10.89 -16.11
N ASN A 508 -0.72 -11.38 -14.91
CA ASN A 508 -1.76 -12.37 -14.69
C ASN A 508 -3.13 -11.82 -15.12
N VAL A 509 -3.88 -12.53 -15.99
CA VAL A 509 -5.20 -12.08 -16.46
C VAL A 509 -6.28 -12.24 -15.38
N ASN A 510 -6.13 -13.23 -14.48
CA ASN A 510 -7.11 -13.48 -13.42
C ASN A 510 -6.98 -12.51 -12.22
N ASP A 511 -6.00 -11.60 -12.25
CA ASP A 511 -5.84 -10.50 -11.30
C ASP A 511 -6.30 -9.15 -11.87
N ILE A 512 -6.82 -9.09 -13.10
CA ILE A 512 -7.17 -7.84 -13.81
C ILE A 512 -8.59 -7.31 -13.49
N ASP A 513 -9.38 -8.05 -12.72
CA ASP A 513 -10.80 -7.71 -12.43
C ASP A 513 -11.00 -6.58 -11.39
N ASP A 514 -10.08 -5.62 -11.29
CA ASP A 514 -10.21 -4.56 -10.28
C ASP A 514 -9.83 -3.20 -10.84
N ASP A 515 -10.72 -2.21 -10.71
CA ASP A 515 -10.66 -0.86 -11.27
C ASP A 515 -9.36 -0.05 -10.99
N GLU A 516 -8.46 -0.54 -10.14
CA GLU A 516 -7.14 0.07 -9.88
C GLU A 516 -5.93 -0.86 -10.15
N LYS A 517 -6.18 -2.13 -10.50
CA LYS A 517 -5.22 -3.11 -11.04
C LYS A 517 -5.13 -3.01 -12.57
N ARG A 518 -5.22 -1.78 -13.05
CA ARG A 518 -5.23 -1.51 -14.46
C ARG A 518 -3.81 -1.63 -14.99
N LEU A 519 -3.64 -2.49 -15.97
CA LEU A 519 -2.36 -2.81 -16.61
C LEU A 519 -1.62 -1.53 -17.00
N SER A 520 -2.34 -0.49 -17.43
CA SER A 520 -1.79 0.85 -17.69
C SER A 520 -0.91 1.38 -16.54
N LYS A 521 -1.36 1.29 -15.28
CA LYS A 521 -0.65 1.81 -14.10
C LYS A 521 0.68 1.09 -13.88
N LEU A 522 0.73 -0.22 -14.10
CA LEU A 522 1.97 -1.00 -14.04
C LEU A 522 2.95 -0.63 -15.15
N LEU A 523 2.45 -0.38 -16.36
CA LEU A 523 3.30 -0.05 -17.52
C LEU A 523 3.95 1.33 -17.40
N TYR A 524 3.29 2.29 -16.75
CA TYR A 524 3.70 3.70 -16.77
C TYR A 524 4.33 4.21 -15.46
N ASN A 525 4.10 3.56 -14.31
CA ASN A 525 4.69 3.96 -13.02
C ASN A 525 6.21 3.73 -12.92
N ALA A 526 6.77 2.72 -13.60
CA ALA A 526 8.21 2.43 -13.55
C ALA A 526 9.07 3.43 -14.36
N SER A 527 8.49 4.09 -15.37
CA SER A 527 9.21 5.01 -16.26
C SER A 527 9.48 6.40 -15.68
N SER A 528 8.68 6.85 -14.70
CA SER A 528 8.85 8.17 -14.08
C SER A 528 9.90 8.16 -12.96
N THR A 529 10.20 7.00 -12.36
CA THR A 529 11.15 6.88 -11.24
C THR A 529 12.62 6.96 -11.67
N SER A 530 12.95 6.56 -12.90
CA SER A 530 14.34 6.60 -13.40
C SER A 530 14.87 8.02 -13.62
N ALA A 531 14.00 9.04 -13.66
CA ALA A 531 14.38 10.45 -13.80
C ALA A 531 14.45 11.21 -12.46
N ILE A 532 13.94 10.64 -11.37
CA ILE A 532 13.81 11.34 -10.07
C ILE A 532 15.06 11.14 -9.17
N ILE A 533 15.86 10.11 -9.42
CA ILE A 533 17.05 9.80 -8.60
C ILE A 533 18.22 10.78 -8.85
N ASP A 534 18.27 11.48 -10.00
CA ASP A 534 19.36 12.43 -10.30
C ASP A 534 19.10 13.90 -9.88
N GLU A 535 17.86 14.31 -9.58
CA GLU A 535 17.55 15.73 -9.26
C GLU A 535 17.23 16.02 -7.77
N THR A 536 16.94 14.99 -6.97
CA THR A 536 16.46 15.19 -5.59
C THR A 536 17.50 15.81 -4.62
N PRO A 537 18.83 15.61 -4.75
CA PRO A 537 19.80 16.25 -3.86
C PRO A 537 20.00 17.77 -4.09
N SER A 538 19.74 18.30 -5.29
CA SER A 538 20.09 19.69 -5.64
C SER A 538 19.02 20.72 -5.20
N LYS A 539 17.73 20.34 -5.28
CA LYS A 539 16.60 21.16 -4.84
C LYS A 539 16.49 21.26 -3.31
N LEU A 540 16.96 20.24 -2.58
CA LEU A 540 16.96 20.26 -1.10
C LEU A 540 18.05 21.18 -0.53
N ASN A 541 19.17 21.37 -1.24
CA ASN A 541 20.26 22.26 -0.81
C ASN A 541 19.99 23.74 -1.11
N THR A 542 19.30 24.07 -2.21
CA THR A 542 18.96 25.48 -2.54
C THR A 542 17.91 26.08 -1.62
N LEU A 543 17.01 25.28 -1.05
CA LEU A 543 16.04 25.72 -0.04
C LEU A 543 16.69 25.99 1.33
N LYS A 544 17.79 25.30 1.68
CA LYS A 544 18.54 25.57 2.93
C LYS A 544 19.34 26.87 2.89
N ASP A 545 19.89 27.24 1.73
CA ASP A 545 20.71 28.46 1.57
C ASP A 545 19.87 29.75 1.48
N THR A 546 18.59 29.64 1.10
CA THR A 546 17.68 30.79 1.01
C THR A 546 17.05 31.15 2.36
N VAL A 547 16.87 30.16 3.26
CA VAL A 547 16.33 30.38 4.61
C VAL A 547 17.39 30.94 5.56
N ASN A 548 18.68 30.61 5.40
CA ASN A 548 19.75 31.10 6.27
C ASN A 548 20.19 32.56 5.99
N ASN A 549 19.93 33.13 4.81
CA ASN A 549 20.34 34.49 4.44
C ASN A 549 19.33 35.60 4.81
N LEU A 550 18.09 35.26 5.21
CA LEU A 550 17.08 36.24 5.62
C LEU A 550 17.15 36.61 7.11
N ASP A 551 17.65 35.72 7.96
CA ASP A 551 17.78 35.96 9.42
C ASP A 551 19.01 36.82 9.80
N GLU A 552 20.01 36.93 8.92
CA GLU A 552 21.26 37.67 9.18
C GLU A 552 21.18 39.17 8.77
N ILE A 553 20.28 39.53 7.85
CA ILE A 553 20.09 40.91 7.36
C ILE A 553 19.17 41.73 8.28
N ILE A 554 18.15 41.10 8.87
CA ILE A 554 17.16 41.80 9.72
C ILE A 554 17.73 42.08 11.13
N ASN A 555 18.65 41.26 11.64
CA ASN A 555 19.17 41.37 13.00
C ASN A 555 20.43 42.25 13.18
N ASN A 556 21.16 42.57 12.10
CA ASN A 556 22.42 43.34 12.18
C ASN A 556 22.27 44.85 11.96
N VAL A 557 21.19 45.32 11.32
CA VAL A 557 20.99 46.76 11.07
C VAL A 557 20.40 47.49 12.29
N TYR A 558 19.53 46.84 13.06
CA TYR A 558 18.87 47.46 14.22
C TYR A 558 19.74 47.53 15.48
N LYS A 559 20.83 46.75 15.58
CA LYS A 559 21.73 46.70 16.75
C LYS A 559 22.99 47.58 16.64
N ALA A 560 23.26 48.22 15.49
CA ALA A 560 24.45 49.04 15.29
C ALA A 560 24.29 50.49 15.79
N SER A 561 23.14 51.13 15.54
CA SER A 561 22.89 52.52 15.95
C SER A 561 22.69 52.70 17.47
N GLN A 562 22.16 51.69 18.16
CA GLN A 562 22.05 51.71 19.62
C GLN A 562 23.41 51.51 20.33
N ARG A 563 24.38 50.79 19.74
CA ARG A 563 25.71 50.58 20.37
C ARG A 563 26.59 51.83 20.34
N GLN A 564 26.43 52.74 19.38
CA GLN A 564 27.20 53.99 19.32
C GLN A 564 26.77 55.03 20.37
N ILE A 565 25.50 55.04 20.78
CA ILE A 565 24.98 55.99 21.79
C ILE A 565 25.33 55.54 23.22
N PHE A 566 25.41 54.22 23.47
CA PHE A 566 25.75 53.66 24.79
C PHE A 566 27.25 53.52 25.08
N ALA A 567 28.14 53.65 24.08
CA ALA A 567 29.59 53.44 24.25
C ALA A 567 30.39 54.67 24.73
N GLY A 568 29.76 55.84 24.94
CA GLY A 568 30.34 56.99 25.64
C GLY A 568 31.71 57.48 25.12
N THR A 569 32.05 57.17 23.88
CA THR A 569 33.32 57.44 23.23
C THR A 569 33.05 58.42 22.09
N ASN A 570 33.82 59.50 22.02
CA ASN A 570 33.71 60.64 21.07
C ASN A 570 32.87 61.87 21.48
N ASN A 571 32.90 62.25 22.76
CA ASN A 571 32.50 63.59 23.21
C ASN A 571 33.53 64.21 24.16
N THR A 572 33.57 65.54 24.22
CA THR A 572 34.29 66.30 25.24
C THR A 572 33.28 66.93 26.18
N THR A 573 33.37 66.62 27.47
CA THR A 573 32.52 67.24 28.51
C THR A 573 33.38 68.13 29.39
N ILE A 574 33.00 69.41 29.50
CA ILE A 574 33.70 70.42 30.28
C ILE A 574 32.71 70.98 31.31
N VAL A 575 33.15 71.05 32.57
CA VAL A 575 32.43 71.73 33.65
C VAL A 575 33.28 72.91 34.08
N ASN A 576 32.78 74.12 33.89
CA ASN A 576 33.46 75.36 34.31
C ASN A 576 32.43 76.45 34.68
N GLN A 577 32.88 77.70 34.81
CA GLN A 577 32.03 78.84 35.18
C GLN A 577 30.91 79.14 34.16
N LEU A 578 30.98 78.59 32.94
CA LEU A 578 29.94 78.68 31.90
C LEU A 578 28.92 77.52 31.97
N GLY A 579 29.00 76.67 33.00
CA GLY A 579 28.10 75.54 33.22
C GLY A 579 28.67 74.20 32.73
N LEU A 580 27.79 73.22 32.53
CA LEU A 580 28.13 71.91 31.98
C LEU A 580 27.93 71.95 30.46
N THR A 581 29.01 71.77 29.70
CA THR A 581 28.98 71.72 28.24
C THR A 581 29.47 70.36 27.74
N SER A 582 28.70 69.72 26.87
CA SER A 582 29.13 68.53 26.13
C SER A 582 29.14 68.83 24.63
N MET A 583 30.27 68.58 23.98
CA MET A 583 30.46 68.76 22.54
C MET A 583 30.89 67.44 21.91
N GLU A 584 30.52 67.22 20.65
CA GLU A 584 31.05 66.13 19.83
C GLU A 584 32.55 66.36 19.57
N SER A 585 33.39 65.33 19.77
CA SER A 585 34.86 65.51 19.76
C SER A 585 35.48 65.59 18.36
N GLU A 586 34.86 65.03 17.32
CA GLU A 586 35.35 65.09 15.94
C GLU A 586 34.83 66.32 15.18
N ASN A 587 33.67 66.86 15.56
CA ASN A 587 33.04 68.01 14.92
C ASN A 587 32.41 68.95 15.97
N LYS A 588 33.18 69.95 16.43
CA LYS A 588 32.80 70.91 17.49
C LYS A 588 31.65 71.87 17.13
N LYS A 589 30.80 71.53 16.17
CA LYS A 589 29.60 72.30 15.79
C LYS A 589 28.37 71.90 16.60
N ARG A 590 28.29 70.66 17.09
CA ARG A 590 27.13 70.14 17.80
C ARG A 590 27.40 69.95 19.28
N GLY A 591 26.52 70.47 20.12
CA GLY A 591 26.66 70.29 21.57
C GLY A 591 25.49 70.81 22.38
N LEU A 592 25.54 70.49 23.68
CA LEU A 592 24.54 70.81 24.69
C LEU A 592 25.21 71.57 25.84
N ARG A 593 24.52 72.57 26.38
CA ARG A 593 24.97 73.35 27.53
C ARG A 593 23.85 73.53 28.56
N ILE A 594 24.18 73.32 29.82
CA ILE A 594 23.30 73.61 30.96
C ILE A 594 23.96 74.71 31.78
N ASN A 595 23.32 75.88 31.85
CA ASN A 595 23.78 76.98 32.67
C ASN A 595 22.62 77.91 33.05
N ASN A 596 22.70 78.53 34.24
CA ASN A 596 21.78 79.54 34.74
C ASN A 596 20.29 79.17 34.62
N GLY A 597 19.93 77.94 35.01
CA GLY A 597 18.54 77.45 34.96
C GLY A 597 18.00 77.20 33.55
N ALA A 598 18.85 77.22 32.53
CA ALA A 598 18.48 76.99 31.13
C ALA A 598 19.24 75.80 30.52
N PHE A 599 18.53 75.04 29.69
CA PHE A 599 19.07 74.00 28.81
C PHE A 599 19.16 74.55 27.39
N MET A 600 20.36 74.47 26.80
CA MET A 600 20.68 75.07 25.51
C MET A 600 21.33 74.05 24.58
N CYS A 601 21.14 74.21 23.27
CA CYS A 601 21.83 73.42 22.25
C CYS A 601 22.46 74.28 21.16
N THR A 602 23.44 73.72 20.45
CA THR A 602 24.05 74.34 19.26
C THR A 602 24.23 73.32 18.14
N ALA A 603 24.07 73.78 16.90
CA ALA A 603 24.53 73.12 15.68
C ALA A 603 25.57 73.97 14.91
N GLU A 604 25.96 75.12 15.49
CA GLU A 604 26.80 76.14 14.87
C GLU A 604 28.17 76.27 15.57
N GLY A 605 28.32 75.73 16.79
CA GLY A 605 29.58 75.62 17.53
C GLY A 605 29.54 76.19 18.94
N GLU A 606 30.64 76.01 19.68
CA GLU A 606 30.75 76.24 21.14
C GLU A 606 30.41 77.66 21.64
N ASN A 607 30.33 78.63 20.72
CA ASN A 607 30.01 80.03 21.00
C ASN A 607 28.54 80.41 20.73
N PHE A 608 27.75 79.54 20.10
CA PHE A 608 26.41 79.87 19.61
C PHE A 608 25.36 78.88 20.14
N PHE A 609 25.01 79.02 21.42
CA PHE A 609 23.97 78.21 22.06
C PHE A 609 22.62 78.94 22.05
N LYS A 610 21.55 78.21 21.72
CA LYS A 610 20.17 78.69 21.80
C LYS A 610 19.45 78.04 22.98
N THR A 611 18.69 78.81 23.74
CA THR A 611 17.89 78.32 24.87
C THR A 611 16.69 77.54 24.36
N ILE A 612 16.58 76.28 24.78
CA ILE A 612 15.44 75.42 24.46
C ILE A 612 14.44 75.41 25.61
N ILE A 613 14.95 75.31 26.85
CA ILE A 613 14.13 75.30 28.08
C ILE A 613 14.77 76.21 29.11
N ASN A 614 13.98 76.99 29.84
CA ASN A 614 14.42 77.72 31.03
C ASN A 614 13.34 77.63 32.14
N GLY A 615 13.51 78.40 33.22
CA GLY A 615 12.59 78.41 34.37
C GLY A 615 11.16 78.86 34.07
N ASP A 616 10.89 79.46 32.91
CA ASP A 616 9.56 79.93 32.49
C ASP A 616 8.86 78.96 31.54
N GLY A 617 9.57 77.94 31.03
CA GLY A 617 9.02 76.91 30.14
C GLY A 617 9.92 76.58 28.94
N ILE A 618 9.32 76.00 27.90
CA ILE A 618 10.01 75.68 26.65
C ILE A 618 9.94 76.92 25.73
N ILE A 619 11.10 77.44 25.31
CA ILE A 619 11.24 78.77 24.68
C ILE A 619 11.34 78.69 23.15
N ASP A 620 12.04 77.69 22.60
CA ASP A 620 12.18 77.49 21.16
C ASP A 620 12.04 76.00 20.82
N ILE A 621 11.09 75.70 19.94
CA ILE A 621 10.71 74.34 19.55
C ILE A 621 10.55 74.30 18.04
N GLY A 622 11.65 74.43 17.29
CA GLY A 622 11.58 74.48 15.83
C GLY A 622 10.64 73.42 15.20
N ASN A 623 10.88 72.13 15.46
CA ASN A 623 10.01 71.03 15.04
C ASN A 623 9.90 70.00 16.19
N ILE A 624 8.68 69.76 16.68
CA ILE A 624 8.41 68.64 17.59
C ILE A 624 8.15 67.40 16.75
N GLN A 625 9.08 66.43 16.78
CA GLN A 625 8.81 65.05 16.34
C GLN A 625 8.77 64.16 17.58
N GLY A 626 7.58 64.04 18.16
CA GLY A 626 7.33 63.25 19.36
C GLY A 626 5.85 62.91 19.50
N LYS A 627 5.57 61.73 20.06
CA LYS A 627 4.21 61.22 20.29
C LYS A 627 3.71 61.80 21.61
N ILE A 628 2.65 62.60 21.58
CA ILE A 628 1.95 63.05 22.80
C ILE A 628 1.13 61.85 23.28
N ASP A 629 1.42 61.36 24.48
CA ASP A 629 0.74 60.19 25.03
C ASP A 629 -0.65 60.55 25.57
N LYS A 630 -1.56 59.58 25.54
CA LYS A 630 -3.02 59.81 25.66
C LYS A 630 -3.50 60.43 26.97
N ASP A 631 -2.63 60.49 27.98
CA ASP A 631 -2.95 60.95 29.33
C ASP A 631 -2.49 62.40 29.59
N THR A 632 -2.14 63.15 28.52
CA THR A 632 -1.74 64.56 28.62
C THR A 632 -2.93 65.47 28.27
N ASP A 633 -3.46 66.16 29.28
CA ASP A 633 -4.56 67.12 29.12
C ASP A 633 -4.02 68.46 28.58
N ILE A 634 -4.11 68.68 27.26
CA ILE A 634 -3.81 69.99 26.65
C ILE A 634 -5.14 70.73 26.46
N LYS A 635 -5.35 71.79 27.23
CA LYS A 635 -6.48 72.71 27.05
C LYS A 635 -6.05 73.85 26.13
N VAL A 636 -6.47 73.79 24.87
CA VAL A 636 -6.37 74.90 23.91
C VAL A 636 -7.74 75.53 23.78
N ASP A 637 -7.82 76.85 23.94
CA ASP A 637 -9.02 77.62 23.64
C ASP A 637 -9.05 77.92 22.13
N ILE A 638 -9.93 77.23 21.40
CA ILE A 638 -9.98 77.22 19.93
C ILE A 638 -10.65 78.50 19.38
N ASP A 639 -11.39 79.24 20.22
CA ASP A 639 -12.25 80.35 19.78
C ASP A 639 -11.49 81.61 19.30
N ASN A 640 -10.17 81.66 19.48
CA ASN A 640 -9.31 82.81 19.13
C ASN A 640 -8.12 82.48 18.22
N ILE A 641 -8.17 81.39 17.46
CA ILE A 641 -7.13 81.06 16.48
C ILE A 641 -7.55 81.57 15.09
N GLU A 642 -6.88 82.63 14.64
CA GLU A 642 -7.03 83.23 13.31
C GLU A 642 -5.92 82.74 12.37
N THR A 643 -6.25 82.53 11.10
CA THR A 643 -5.24 82.33 10.06
C THR A 643 -4.55 83.67 9.75
N GLY A 644 -3.40 83.63 9.06
CA GLY A 644 -2.62 84.84 8.72
C GLY A 644 -3.38 85.91 7.92
N ASP A 645 -4.58 85.58 7.43
CA ASP A 645 -5.44 86.46 6.62
C ASP A 645 -6.68 86.95 7.40
N GLY A 646 -6.81 86.60 8.69
CA GLY A 646 -7.88 87.08 9.58
C GLY A 646 -9.19 86.27 9.57
N GLU A 647 -9.22 85.11 8.91
CA GLU A 647 -10.37 84.20 8.99
C GLU A 647 -10.28 83.32 10.24
N LYS A 648 -11.43 83.14 10.92
CA LYS A 648 -11.53 82.22 12.05
C LYS A 648 -11.48 80.78 11.54
N ILE A 649 -10.66 79.95 12.18
CA ILE A 649 -10.55 78.53 11.83
C ILE A 649 -11.90 77.78 11.95
N THR A 650 -12.80 78.24 12.82
CA THR A 650 -14.15 77.66 12.97
C THR A 650 -14.97 77.73 11.69
N ASP A 651 -14.89 78.84 10.95
CA ASP A 651 -15.73 79.07 9.78
C ASP A 651 -15.24 78.22 8.59
N LEU A 652 -13.92 78.05 8.47
CA LEU A 652 -13.29 77.14 7.50
C LEU A 652 -13.60 75.67 7.78
N ILE A 653 -13.71 75.29 9.06
CA ILE A 653 -14.11 73.94 9.45
C ILE A 653 -15.57 73.68 9.07
N ASP A 654 -16.47 74.62 9.34
CA ASP A 654 -17.89 74.47 9.02
C ASP A 654 -18.14 74.35 7.51
N ASP A 655 -17.45 75.14 6.68
CA ASP A 655 -17.53 75.04 5.21
C ASP A 655 -16.97 73.72 4.68
N LYS A 656 -15.90 73.20 5.30
CA LYS A 656 -15.33 71.89 4.93
C LYS A 656 -16.27 70.74 5.33
N VAL A 657 -16.84 70.83 6.53
CA VAL A 657 -17.79 69.84 7.06
C VAL A 657 -19.07 69.81 6.22
N ASN A 658 -19.59 70.96 5.81
CA ASN A 658 -20.77 71.04 4.95
C ASN A 658 -20.51 70.47 3.54
N ASN A 659 -19.33 70.73 2.95
CA ASN A 659 -18.96 70.12 1.67
C ASN A 659 -18.78 68.60 1.78
N LEU A 660 -18.11 68.12 2.83
CA LEU A 660 -17.96 66.68 3.09
C LEU A 660 -19.31 66.01 3.32
N LYS A 661 -20.24 66.68 4.00
CA LYS A 661 -21.60 66.17 4.21
C LYS A 661 -22.35 66.03 2.89
N ASN A 662 -22.28 67.03 2.01
CA ASN A 662 -22.92 66.98 0.69
C ASN A 662 -22.31 65.90 -0.23
N GLU A 663 -20.99 65.70 -0.18
CA GLU A 663 -20.33 64.61 -0.93
C GLU A 663 -20.69 63.23 -0.36
N THR A 664 -20.79 63.11 0.96
CA THR A 664 -21.22 61.88 1.63
C THR A 664 -22.67 61.55 1.30
N ASP A 665 -23.57 62.53 1.34
CA ASP A 665 -24.99 62.35 1.03
C ASP A 665 -25.18 61.90 -0.43
N LYS A 666 -24.43 62.49 -1.39
CA LYS A 666 -24.41 62.02 -2.79
C LYS A 666 -23.86 60.61 -2.94
N ALA A 667 -22.78 60.26 -2.24
CA ALA A 667 -22.23 58.91 -2.28
C ALA A 667 -23.20 57.88 -1.71
N VAL A 668 -23.93 58.24 -0.65
CA VAL A 668 -25.00 57.41 -0.07
C VAL A 668 -26.16 57.26 -1.04
N GLU A 669 -26.57 58.32 -1.74
CA GLU A 669 -27.65 58.26 -2.74
C GLU A 669 -27.27 57.38 -3.95
N ASP A 670 -26.04 57.49 -4.44
CA ASP A 670 -25.49 56.63 -5.51
C ASP A 670 -25.39 55.17 -5.08
N LEU A 671 -24.92 54.91 -3.85
CA LEU A 671 -24.84 53.55 -3.30
C LEU A 671 -26.22 52.95 -3.06
N THR A 672 -27.18 53.76 -2.61
CA THR A 672 -28.58 53.33 -2.43
C THR A 672 -29.20 52.98 -3.77
N SER A 673 -29.03 53.83 -4.79
CA SER A 673 -29.51 53.55 -6.15
C SER A 673 -28.90 52.28 -6.76
N ARG A 674 -27.60 52.04 -6.52
CA ARG A 674 -26.93 50.80 -6.96
C ARG A 674 -27.42 49.58 -6.18
N ALA A 675 -27.71 49.71 -4.89
CA ALA A 675 -28.27 48.64 -4.09
C ALA A 675 -29.68 48.28 -4.55
N ASP A 676 -30.52 49.29 -4.83
CA ASP A 676 -31.88 49.10 -5.36
C ASP A 676 -31.86 48.39 -6.72
N GLN A 677 -30.95 48.76 -7.63
CA GLN A 677 -30.77 48.05 -8.91
C GLN A 677 -30.31 46.60 -8.75
N GLN A 678 -29.51 46.29 -7.72
CA GLN A 678 -29.09 44.92 -7.43
C GLN A 678 -30.22 44.11 -6.79
N ILE A 679 -31.05 44.74 -5.96
CA ILE A 679 -32.26 44.13 -5.39
C ILE A 679 -33.27 43.83 -6.50
N GLU A 680 -33.46 44.72 -7.46
CA GLU A 680 -34.33 44.50 -8.62
C GLU A 680 -33.87 43.29 -9.45
N LYS A 681 -32.58 43.20 -9.76
CA LYS A 681 -32.00 42.02 -10.44
C LYS A 681 -32.10 40.73 -9.62
N ALA A 682 -31.95 40.82 -8.30
CA ALA A 682 -32.10 39.67 -7.41
C ALA A 682 -33.55 39.18 -7.38
N ASN A 683 -34.53 40.10 -7.42
CA ASN A 683 -35.95 39.76 -7.51
C ASN A 683 -36.28 39.13 -8.88
N GLU A 684 -35.76 39.68 -9.98
CA GLU A 684 -35.92 39.05 -11.31
C GLU A 684 -35.33 37.63 -11.37
N LEU A 685 -34.19 37.42 -10.72
CA LEU A 685 -33.57 36.10 -10.62
C LEU A 685 -34.37 35.16 -9.71
N ALA A 686 -34.93 35.67 -8.60
CA ALA A 686 -35.79 34.91 -7.72
C ALA A 686 -37.08 34.47 -8.44
N ASP A 687 -37.73 35.37 -9.18
CA ASP A 687 -38.90 35.06 -10.00
C ASP A 687 -38.59 33.98 -11.07
N TYR A 688 -37.39 34.05 -11.67
CA TYR A 688 -36.93 33.02 -12.61
C TYR A 688 -36.68 31.67 -11.93
N ILE A 689 -36.07 31.66 -10.74
CA ILE A 689 -35.83 30.45 -9.95
C ILE A 689 -37.15 29.82 -9.48
N ASP A 690 -38.14 30.62 -9.09
CA ASP A 690 -39.46 30.14 -8.71
C ASP A 690 -40.17 29.49 -9.90
N SER A 691 -40.09 30.11 -11.10
CA SER A 691 -40.62 29.50 -12.32
C SER A 691 -39.96 28.15 -12.66
N LEU A 692 -38.64 28.04 -12.47
CA LEU A 692 -37.89 26.81 -12.66
C LEU A 692 -38.24 25.75 -11.61
N SER A 693 -38.46 26.15 -10.36
CA SER A 693 -38.89 25.24 -9.28
C SER A 693 -40.28 24.68 -9.53
N ASP A 694 -41.20 25.51 -10.03
CA ASP A 694 -42.55 25.09 -10.40
C ASP A 694 -42.51 24.10 -11.59
N ASP A 695 -41.71 24.39 -12.62
CA ASP A 695 -41.49 23.50 -13.76
C ASP A 695 -40.83 22.17 -13.33
N LEU A 696 -39.86 22.21 -12.42
CA LEU A 696 -39.22 21.00 -11.87
C LEU A 696 -40.20 20.19 -11.01
N GLY A 697 -41.07 20.87 -10.26
CA GLY A 697 -42.16 20.27 -9.49
C GLY A 697 -43.16 19.55 -10.38
N LEU A 698 -43.58 20.20 -11.48
CA LEU A 698 -44.41 19.60 -12.52
C LEU A 698 -43.74 18.39 -13.17
N PHE A 699 -42.47 18.51 -13.57
CA PHE A 699 -41.71 17.40 -14.15
C PHE A 699 -41.59 16.22 -13.19
N LYS A 700 -41.36 16.47 -11.90
CA LYS A 700 -41.28 15.42 -10.87
C LYS A 700 -42.62 14.72 -10.68
N VAL A 701 -43.73 15.46 -10.62
CA VAL A 701 -45.08 14.89 -10.51
C VAL A 701 -45.46 14.08 -11.76
N GLU A 702 -45.14 14.54 -12.96
CA GLU A 702 -45.36 13.79 -14.20
C GLU A 702 -44.48 12.54 -14.28
N THR A 703 -43.21 12.64 -13.86
CA THR A 703 -42.28 11.52 -13.80
C THR A 703 -42.74 10.46 -12.79
N ASP A 704 -43.18 10.86 -11.60
CA ASP A 704 -43.73 9.96 -10.57
C ASP A 704 -45.02 9.30 -11.05
N LYS A 705 -45.88 10.04 -11.77
CA LYS A 705 -47.08 9.46 -12.44
C LYS A 705 -46.69 8.47 -13.54
N MET A 706 -45.70 8.78 -14.37
CA MET A 706 -45.21 7.87 -15.42
C MET A 706 -44.60 6.61 -14.82
N PHE A 707 -43.81 6.72 -13.75
CA PHE A 707 -43.28 5.57 -13.02
C PHE A 707 -44.40 4.75 -12.39
N ALA A 708 -45.36 5.38 -11.70
CA ALA A 708 -46.50 4.66 -11.13
C ALA A 708 -47.34 3.94 -12.19
N THR A 709 -47.49 4.54 -13.38
CA THR A 709 -48.23 3.94 -14.51
C THR A 709 -47.44 2.79 -15.14
N LYS A 710 -46.13 2.94 -15.37
CA LYS A 710 -45.28 1.86 -15.91
C LYS A 710 -45.09 0.70 -14.94
N VAL A 711 -45.04 0.95 -13.64
CA VAL A 711 -44.88 -0.09 -12.61
C VAL A 711 -46.22 -0.78 -12.29
N SER A 712 -47.36 -0.12 -12.53
CA SER A 712 -48.68 -0.72 -12.41
C SER A 712 -49.19 -1.39 -13.69
N ASP A 713 -48.51 -1.17 -14.82
CA ASP A 713 -48.82 -1.75 -16.12
C ASP A 713 -48.86 -3.28 -16.07
N THR A 714 -49.93 -3.82 -16.64
CA THR A 714 -50.18 -5.26 -16.77
C THR A 714 -49.05 -5.97 -17.51
N GLU A 715 -48.39 -5.28 -18.45
CA GLU A 715 -47.20 -5.81 -19.13
C GLU A 715 -46.00 -5.91 -18.19
N PHE A 716 -45.72 -4.88 -17.38
CA PHE A 716 -44.59 -4.90 -16.44
C PHE A 716 -44.78 -5.92 -15.32
N LYS A 717 -46.01 -6.07 -14.80
CA LYS A 717 -46.36 -7.13 -13.84
C LYS A 717 -46.22 -8.52 -14.48
N SER A 718 -46.65 -8.69 -15.73
CA SER A 718 -46.45 -9.94 -16.46
C SER A 718 -44.96 -10.22 -16.69
N TYR A 719 -44.16 -9.20 -16.98
CA TYR A 719 -42.72 -9.31 -17.13
C TYR A 719 -42.03 -9.67 -15.80
N GLN A 720 -42.45 -9.08 -14.68
CA GLN A 720 -41.96 -9.46 -13.34
C GLN A 720 -42.32 -10.91 -13.00
N ILE A 721 -43.55 -11.35 -13.30
CA ILE A 721 -43.98 -12.73 -13.09
C ILE A 721 -43.18 -13.68 -13.99
N GLN A 722 -43.05 -13.38 -15.30
CA GLN A 722 -42.25 -14.18 -16.23
C GLN A 722 -40.78 -14.21 -15.84
N THR A 723 -40.19 -13.08 -15.45
CA THR A 723 -38.78 -13.02 -15.01
C THR A 723 -38.59 -13.78 -13.71
N ALA A 724 -39.52 -13.69 -12.75
CA ALA A 724 -39.49 -14.51 -11.54
C ALA A 724 -39.65 -16.00 -11.86
N GLN A 725 -40.46 -16.37 -12.85
CA GLN A 725 -40.59 -17.74 -13.34
C GLN A 725 -39.33 -18.21 -14.07
N GLU A 726 -38.69 -17.37 -14.88
CA GLU A 726 -37.44 -17.66 -15.59
C GLU A 726 -36.26 -17.76 -14.63
N ILE A 727 -36.20 -16.90 -13.61
CA ILE A 727 -35.23 -17.01 -12.51
C ILE A 727 -35.50 -18.28 -11.73
N ALA A 728 -36.75 -18.58 -11.36
CA ALA A 728 -37.11 -19.84 -10.71
C ALA A 728 -36.74 -21.05 -11.57
N ASN A 729 -36.91 -20.99 -12.90
CA ASN A 729 -36.52 -22.05 -13.84
C ASN A 729 -35.00 -22.13 -14.07
N LYS A 730 -34.26 -21.01 -14.01
CA LYS A 730 -32.78 -20.98 -14.06
C LYS A 730 -32.16 -21.46 -12.75
N VAL A 731 -32.78 -21.15 -11.61
CA VAL A 731 -32.33 -21.56 -10.27
C VAL A 731 -32.74 -23.00 -9.96
N SER A 732 -33.87 -23.49 -10.47
CA SER A 732 -34.32 -24.89 -10.37
C SER A 732 -33.82 -25.79 -11.50
N SER A 733 -32.80 -25.36 -12.27
CA SER A 733 -32.61 -25.86 -13.62
C SER A 733 -32.54 -27.39 -13.70
N TYR A 734 -33.53 -27.94 -14.42
CA TYR A 734 -33.50 -29.29 -15.00
C TYR A 734 -32.17 -29.56 -15.72
N THR A 735 -31.48 -28.51 -16.18
CA THR A 735 -30.15 -28.53 -16.77
C THR A 735 -29.04 -28.85 -15.77
N PHE A 736 -29.05 -28.31 -14.55
CA PHE A 736 -28.05 -28.64 -13.52
C PHE A 736 -28.24 -30.07 -13.01
N ASP A 737 -29.48 -30.49 -12.75
CA ASP A 737 -29.76 -31.89 -12.39
C ASP A 737 -29.51 -32.84 -13.57
N SER A 738 -29.75 -32.43 -14.82
CA SER A 738 -29.38 -33.19 -16.02
C SER A 738 -27.87 -33.25 -16.21
N TYR A 739 -27.12 -32.17 -15.98
CA TYR A 739 -25.66 -32.16 -16.03
C TYR A 739 -25.07 -32.99 -14.89
N ARG A 740 -25.62 -32.91 -13.68
CA ARG A 740 -25.25 -33.78 -12.56
C ARG A 740 -25.52 -35.23 -12.91
N THR A 741 -26.73 -35.55 -13.40
CA THR A 741 -27.12 -36.92 -13.77
C THR A 741 -26.33 -37.46 -14.98
N GLN A 742 -26.00 -36.62 -15.97
CA GLN A 742 -25.16 -36.99 -17.12
C GLN A 742 -23.70 -37.16 -16.69
N THR A 743 -23.20 -36.31 -15.80
CA THR A 743 -21.85 -36.43 -15.25
C THR A 743 -21.73 -37.69 -14.38
N ASP A 744 -22.71 -37.95 -13.52
CA ASP A 744 -22.83 -39.18 -12.73
C ASP A 744 -22.90 -40.41 -13.65
N ARG A 745 -23.66 -40.34 -14.76
CA ARG A 745 -23.69 -41.40 -15.78
C ARG A 745 -22.35 -41.54 -16.52
N MET A 746 -21.68 -40.46 -16.91
CA MET A 746 -20.39 -40.52 -17.62
C MET A 746 -19.26 -41.00 -16.71
N ILE A 747 -19.31 -40.66 -15.43
CA ILE A 747 -18.44 -41.21 -14.40
C ILE A 747 -18.73 -42.71 -14.29
N ALA A 748 -19.99 -43.11 -14.06
CA ALA A 748 -20.38 -44.51 -13.97
C ALA A 748 -19.98 -45.31 -15.21
N ASP A 749 -20.18 -44.80 -16.43
CA ASP A 749 -19.79 -45.46 -17.69
C ASP A 749 -18.26 -45.62 -17.80
N LYS A 750 -17.47 -44.64 -17.32
CA LYS A 750 -16.01 -44.77 -17.25
C LYS A 750 -15.57 -45.80 -16.22
N VAL A 751 -16.16 -45.80 -15.02
CA VAL A 751 -15.80 -46.75 -13.94
C VAL A 751 -16.34 -48.16 -14.21
N SER A 752 -17.38 -48.30 -15.03
CA SER A 752 -18.01 -49.58 -15.42
C SER A 752 -17.63 -50.03 -16.84
N SER A 753 -16.73 -49.31 -17.52
CA SER A 753 -16.36 -49.66 -18.88
C SER A 753 -15.62 -51.00 -18.88
N ASN A 754 -15.91 -51.86 -19.86
CA ASN A 754 -15.18 -53.11 -20.09
C ASN A 754 -13.65 -52.88 -20.16
N THR A 755 -13.23 -51.68 -20.58
CA THR A 755 -11.82 -51.25 -20.58
C THR A 755 -11.27 -51.06 -19.17
N PHE A 756 -12.00 -50.39 -18.26
CA PHE A 756 -11.60 -50.23 -16.87
C PHE A 756 -11.62 -51.57 -16.11
N ASP A 757 -12.64 -52.39 -16.33
CA ASP A 757 -12.71 -53.74 -15.76
C ASP A 757 -11.58 -54.64 -16.28
N SER A 758 -11.20 -54.50 -17.56
CA SER A 758 -10.04 -55.19 -18.12
C SER A 758 -8.74 -54.72 -17.49
N TYR A 759 -8.55 -53.40 -17.29
CA TYR A 759 -7.38 -52.87 -16.58
C TYR A 759 -7.33 -53.36 -15.15
N ARG A 760 -8.43 -53.29 -14.39
CA ARG A 760 -8.51 -53.82 -13.02
C ARG A 760 -8.17 -55.31 -12.99
N THR A 761 -8.76 -56.11 -13.88
CA THR A 761 -8.51 -57.56 -13.95
C THR A 761 -7.07 -57.88 -14.37
N GLN A 762 -6.45 -57.04 -15.21
CA GLN A 762 -5.06 -57.19 -15.60
C GLN A 762 -4.13 -56.82 -14.44
N THR A 763 -4.38 -55.71 -13.74
CA THR A 763 -3.63 -55.32 -12.55
C THR A 763 -3.76 -56.35 -11.44
N ASP A 764 -4.96 -56.89 -11.19
CA ASP A 764 -5.18 -57.98 -10.23
C ASP A 764 -4.38 -59.23 -10.60
N ARG A 765 -4.31 -59.58 -11.90
CA ARG A 765 -3.46 -60.68 -12.39
C ARG A 765 -1.97 -60.40 -12.20
N GLU A 766 -1.49 -59.21 -12.53
CA GLU A 766 -0.08 -58.84 -12.36
C GLU A 766 0.33 -58.81 -10.87
N ILE A 767 -0.58 -58.37 -9.99
CA ILE A 767 -0.40 -58.45 -8.54
C ILE A 767 -0.38 -59.91 -8.08
N MET A 768 -1.33 -60.73 -8.52
CA MET A 768 -1.34 -62.16 -8.19
C MET A 768 -0.07 -62.88 -8.66
N ASP A 769 0.43 -62.58 -9.86
CA ASP A 769 1.67 -63.18 -10.38
C ASP A 769 2.90 -62.75 -9.56
N ARG A 770 2.95 -61.49 -9.09
CA ARG A 770 4.01 -61.04 -8.18
C ARG A 770 3.92 -61.71 -6.81
N VAL A 771 2.72 -61.83 -6.25
CA VAL A 771 2.49 -62.45 -4.93
C VAL A 771 2.65 -63.97 -4.96
N ARG A 772 2.34 -64.63 -6.09
CA ARG A 772 2.55 -66.07 -6.30
C ARG A 772 3.93 -66.42 -6.85
N SER A 773 4.76 -65.41 -7.14
CA SER A 773 6.12 -65.65 -7.62
C SER A 773 6.89 -66.54 -6.65
N SER A 774 7.69 -67.46 -7.18
CA SER A 774 8.53 -68.35 -6.38
C SER A 774 9.45 -67.59 -5.42
N GLN A 775 9.82 -66.35 -5.78
CA GLN A 775 10.61 -65.45 -4.94
C GLN A 775 9.82 -64.93 -3.73
N PHE A 776 8.57 -64.47 -3.91
CA PHE A 776 7.75 -63.99 -2.79
C PHE A 776 7.37 -65.12 -1.84
N ASN A 777 7.00 -66.29 -2.37
CA ASN A 777 6.73 -67.49 -1.56
C ASN A 777 7.97 -67.99 -0.80
N SER A 778 9.16 -67.86 -1.39
CA SER A 778 10.42 -68.16 -0.68
C SER A 778 10.68 -67.15 0.44
N TYR A 779 10.36 -65.87 0.24
CA TYR A 779 10.53 -64.85 1.28
C TYR A 779 9.56 -65.04 2.45
N THR A 780 8.27 -65.31 2.19
CA THR A 780 7.30 -65.62 3.23
C THR A 780 7.68 -66.89 3.99
N TYR A 781 8.07 -67.97 3.30
CA TYR A 781 8.53 -69.20 3.95
C TYR A 781 9.79 -69.00 4.82
N GLN A 782 10.76 -68.19 4.36
CA GLN A 782 11.95 -67.87 5.15
C GLN A 782 11.61 -67.01 6.38
N THR A 783 10.63 -66.11 6.27
CA THR A 783 10.20 -65.23 7.35
C THR A 783 9.37 -66.00 8.39
N ASP A 784 8.44 -66.85 7.96
CA ASP A 784 7.70 -67.76 8.83
C ASP A 784 8.63 -68.69 9.60
N ARG A 785 9.66 -69.26 8.95
CA ARG A 785 10.65 -70.07 9.68
C ARG A 785 11.43 -69.27 10.72
N LYS A 786 11.75 -68.00 10.45
CA LYS A 786 12.42 -67.13 11.45
C LYS A 786 11.52 -66.81 12.63
N ILE A 787 10.22 -66.61 12.39
CA ILE A 787 9.23 -66.32 13.43
C ILE A 787 8.94 -67.58 14.26
N ALA A 788 8.76 -68.74 13.60
CA ALA A 788 8.53 -70.05 14.24
C ALA A 788 9.70 -70.52 15.12
N MET A 789 10.91 -70.00 14.89
CA MET A 789 12.07 -70.26 15.76
C MET A 789 12.01 -69.47 17.08
N VAL A 790 11.23 -68.39 17.14
CA VAL A 790 11.14 -67.52 18.32
C VAL A 790 9.81 -67.72 19.04
N VAL A 791 8.75 -68.05 18.31
CA VAL A 791 7.38 -68.14 18.80
C VAL A 791 6.70 -69.35 18.18
N ASP A 792 5.98 -70.15 18.94
CA ASP A 792 5.24 -71.29 18.38
C ASP A 792 3.97 -70.84 17.64
N ASN A 793 3.27 -71.81 17.03
CA ASN A 793 2.08 -71.56 16.20
C ASN A 793 0.86 -71.02 16.98
N TYR A 794 0.98 -70.83 18.31
CA TYR A 794 -0.04 -70.24 19.16
C TYR A 794 0.36 -68.87 19.73
N GLY A 795 1.55 -68.37 19.37
CA GLY A 795 2.01 -67.04 19.78
C GLY A 795 2.81 -67.01 21.08
N ASP A 796 3.18 -68.16 21.63
CA ASP A 796 4.01 -68.27 22.84
C ASP A 796 5.50 -68.47 22.50
N ILE A 797 6.39 -67.81 23.25
CA ILE A 797 7.84 -67.82 22.98
C ILE A 797 8.43 -69.22 23.23
N ASN A 798 9.24 -69.73 22.30
CA ASN A 798 9.85 -71.07 22.39
C ASN A 798 11.03 -71.09 23.39
N VAL A 799 10.70 -71.22 24.68
CA VAL A 799 11.62 -71.09 25.84
C VAL A 799 12.81 -72.07 25.78
N ALA A 800 12.66 -73.20 25.10
CA ALA A 800 13.70 -74.24 25.00
C ALA A 800 14.94 -73.78 24.20
N GLN A 801 14.79 -72.91 23.19
CA GLN A 801 15.93 -72.39 22.43
C GLN A 801 16.63 -71.22 23.12
N ILE A 802 15.91 -70.44 23.93
CA ILE A 802 16.51 -69.42 24.81
C ILE A 802 17.37 -70.11 25.89
N ALA A 803 16.88 -71.22 26.47
CA ALA A 803 17.65 -72.03 27.42
C ALA A 803 18.94 -72.63 26.81
N LEU A 804 18.88 -73.13 25.56
CA LEU A 804 20.07 -73.63 24.84
C LEU A 804 21.06 -72.52 24.45
N SER A 805 20.55 -71.32 24.15
CA SER A 805 21.37 -70.16 23.78
C SER A 805 22.11 -69.55 24.98
N ILE A 806 21.51 -69.65 26.17
CA ILE A 806 22.10 -69.25 27.45
C ILE A 806 23.11 -70.30 27.94
N SER A 807 22.87 -71.61 27.76
CA SER A 807 23.78 -72.66 28.23
C SER A 807 25.11 -72.71 27.47
N ASN A 808 25.14 -72.27 26.21
CA ASN A 808 26.30 -72.40 25.32
C ASN A 808 27.10 -71.10 25.15
N ASN A 809 26.73 -70.03 25.88
CA ASN A 809 27.37 -68.73 25.76
C ASN A 809 27.86 -68.22 27.12
N SER A 810 29.12 -68.55 27.46
CA SER A 810 29.78 -68.12 28.71
C SER A 810 29.73 -66.60 28.95
N SER A 811 29.57 -65.80 27.90
CA SER A 811 29.47 -64.34 27.95
C SER A 811 28.11 -63.88 28.51
N ALA A 812 27.02 -64.56 28.17
CA ALA A 812 25.68 -64.27 28.69
C ALA A 812 25.55 -64.71 30.16
N ILE A 813 26.20 -65.81 30.55
CA ILE A 813 26.28 -66.27 31.94
C ILE A 813 27.10 -65.29 32.80
N LYS A 814 28.20 -64.72 32.28
CA LYS A 814 29.00 -63.69 32.97
C LYS A 814 28.24 -62.38 33.20
N MET A 815 27.37 -61.95 32.27
CA MET A 815 26.56 -60.74 32.45
C MET A 815 25.44 -60.88 33.48
N ILE A 816 25.01 -62.11 33.78
CA ILE A 816 23.95 -62.38 34.76
C ILE A 816 24.55 -62.69 36.15
N ALA A 817 25.77 -63.22 36.22
CA ALA A 817 26.41 -63.66 37.46
C ALA A 817 26.64 -62.55 38.51
N ASP A 818 26.93 -61.32 38.09
CA ASP A 818 27.23 -60.19 39.01
C ASP A 818 25.99 -59.69 39.77
N ASN A 819 24.78 -60.07 39.37
CA ASN A 819 23.52 -59.65 39.97
C ASN A 819 22.74 -60.80 40.64
N ILE A 820 23.33 -61.98 40.80
CA ILE A 820 22.66 -63.11 41.48
C ILE A 820 22.89 -63.01 42.98
N GLU A 821 21.88 -62.51 43.69
CA GLU A 821 21.81 -62.55 45.14
C GLU A 821 21.19 -63.89 45.59
N ILE A 822 21.98 -64.79 46.17
CA ILE A 822 21.48 -66.06 46.72
C ILE A 822 20.97 -65.82 48.14
N LYS A 823 19.67 -65.49 48.26
CA LYS A 823 18.94 -65.37 49.54
C LYS A 823 18.08 -66.62 49.75
N PRO A 824 18.63 -67.71 50.30
CA PRO A 824 17.83 -68.91 50.54
C PRO A 824 16.77 -68.59 51.59
N HIS A 825 15.50 -68.76 51.22
CA HIS A 825 14.38 -68.49 52.12
C HIS A 825 14.40 -69.36 53.38
N SER A 826 15.04 -70.53 53.29
CA SER A 826 15.23 -71.44 54.41
C SER A 826 16.36 -71.00 55.34
N GLY A 827 17.36 -70.23 54.88
CA GLY A 827 18.61 -69.94 55.59
C GLY A 827 19.70 -71.01 55.46
N ILE A 828 19.49 -72.05 54.62
CA ILE A 828 20.53 -73.00 54.21
C ILE A 828 20.87 -72.83 52.73
N ILE A 829 22.15 -72.87 52.39
CA ILE A 829 22.63 -73.10 51.02
C ILE A 829 23.09 -74.56 50.90
N GLU A 830 22.44 -75.33 50.02
CA GLU A 830 22.80 -76.71 49.72
C GLU A 830 23.58 -76.79 48.41
N PHE A 831 24.70 -77.51 48.42
CA PHE A 831 25.51 -77.76 47.23
C PHE A 831 25.23 -79.16 46.67
N PRO A 832 25.32 -79.36 45.34
CA PRO A 832 24.94 -80.62 44.68
C PRO A 832 25.67 -81.87 45.19
N SER A 833 26.86 -81.71 45.76
CA SER A 833 27.67 -82.78 46.36
C SER A 833 27.37 -83.07 47.84
N GLY A 834 26.30 -82.50 48.39
CA GLY A 834 25.79 -82.80 49.74
C GLY A 834 26.40 -81.99 50.87
N GLN A 835 27.26 -81.00 50.59
CA GLN A 835 27.69 -80.03 51.59
C GLN A 835 26.63 -78.94 51.77
N VAL A 836 26.52 -78.43 52.98
CA VAL A 836 25.58 -77.35 53.29
C VAL A 836 26.25 -76.27 54.13
N ILE A 837 25.86 -75.02 53.88
CA ILE A 837 26.13 -73.88 54.76
C ILE A 837 24.79 -73.54 55.42
N ASP A 838 24.68 -73.83 56.72
CA ASP A 838 23.46 -73.58 57.49
C ASP A 838 23.63 -72.34 58.36
N CYS A 839 22.84 -71.31 58.07
CA CYS A 839 22.88 -70.01 58.74
C CYS A 839 21.60 -69.72 59.53
N ARG A 840 20.80 -70.75 59.85
CA ARG A 840 19.45 -70.57 60.44
C ARG A 840 19.41 -70.32 61.95
N ASP A 841 20.50 -70.51 62.68
CA ASP A 841 20.45 -70.40 64.14
C ASP A 841 20.66 -68.95 64.61
N ASN A 842 19.66 -68.39 65.29
CA ASN A 842 19.57 -66.97 65.66
C ASN A 842 20.44 -66.58 66.88
N ALA A 843 21.50 -67.35 67.15
CA ALA A 843 22.39 -67.16 68.30
C ALA A 843 23.88 -67.30 67.90
N GLY A 844 24.29 -66.64 66.80
CA GLY A 844 25.71 -66.31 66.52
C GLY A 844 26.66 -67.46 66.18
N ASP A 845 26.16 -68.69 66.05
CA ASP A 845 26.97 -69.86 65.72
C ASP A 845 26.70 -70.33 64.27
N HIS A 846 27.73 -70.38 63.45
CA HIS A 846 27.64 -70.80 62.04
C HIS A 846 28.36 -72.14 61.84
N ALA A 847 27.72 -73.10 61.16
CA ALA A 847 28.31 -74.40 60.91
C ALA A 847 28.40 -74.71 59.41
N ILE A 848 29.57 -75.18 58.99
CA ILE A 848 29.77 -75.75 57.64
C ILE A 848 29.78 -77.27 57.81
N ARG A 849 28.76 -77.93 57.26
CA ARG A 849 28.69 -79.40 57.26
C ARG A 849 29.29 -79.93 55.97
N ILE A 850 30.24 -80.85 56.13
CA ILE A 850 30.99 -81.43 55.02
C ILE A 850 30.62 -82.92 54.94
N GLY A 851 29.56 -83.20 54.17
CA GLY A 851 29.08 -84.56 53.92
C GLY A 851 28.01 -85.07 54.91
N ALA A 852 27.42 -86.22 54.60
CA ALA A 852 26.25 -86.77 55.28
C ALA A 852 26.53 -87.32 56.69
N ASP A 853 27.80 -87.55 57.05
CA ASP A 853 28.19 -88.30 58.25
C ASP A 853 28.29 -87.45 59.53
N ASN A 854 27.58 -86.32 59.61
CA ASN A 854 27.67 -85.36 60.73
C ASN A 854 29.11 -84.89 61.04
N ASN A 855 29.92 -84.74 59.99
CA ASN A 855 31.21 -84.07 60.06
C ASN A 855 31.01 -82.57 59.79
N TYR A 856 31.32 -81.73 60.76
CA TYR A 856 31.11 -80.30 60.60
C TYR A 856 32.08 -79.46 61.42
N VAL A 857 32.35 -78.26 60.93
CA VAL A 857 33.05 -77.24 61.69
C VAL A 857 31.99 -76.27 62.20
N LYS A 858 31.96 -76.06 63.52
CA LYS A 858 31.11 -75.08 64.16
C LYS A 858 31.96 -73.91 64.61
N VAL A 859 31.62 -72.71 64.16
CA VAL A 859 32.25 -71.46 64.58
C VAL A 859 31.28 -70.74 65.51
N SER A 860 31.76 -70.40 66.70
CA SER A 860 30.99 -69.70 67.73
C SER A 860 31.77 -68.53 68.29
N ALA A 861 31.11 -67.65 69.04
CA ALA A 861 31.79 -66.57 69.75
C ALA A 861 32.88 -67.07 70.73
N GLY A 862 32.80 -68.33 71.20
CA GLY A 862 33.76 -68.94 72.13
C GLY A 862 34.97 -69.63 71.47
N GLY A 863 34.97 -69.77 70.14
CA GLY A 863 36.02 -70.50 69.41
C GLY A 863 35.49 -71.35 68.25
N VAL A 864 36.38 -72.17 67.69
CA VAL A 864 36.08 -73.08 66.57
C VAL A 864 36.13 -74.52 67.05
N ASP A 865 35.06 -75.27 66.79
CA ASP A 865 34.96 -76.68 67.12
C ASP A 865 34.87 -77.52 65.84
N ILE A 866 35.63 -78.62 65.80
CA ILE A 866 35.61 -79.58 64.70
C ILE A 866 34.96 -80.86 65.21
N TYR A 867 33.84 -81.22 64.58
CA TYR A 867 33.07 -82.41 64.87
C TYR A 867 33.37 -83.49 63.84
N HIS A 868 33.64 -84.70 64.33
CA HIS A 868 33.76 -85.90 63.50
C HIS A 868 32.73 -86.92 63.96
N HIS A 869 31.83 -87.35 63.06
CA HIS A 869 30.67 -88.19 63.35
C HIS A 869 29.83 -87.70 64.54
N GLY A 870 29.52 -86.40 64.56
CA GLY A 870 28.71 -85.77 65.60
C GLY A 870 29.38 -85.62 66.97
N THR A 871 30.64 -86.05 67.14
CA THR A 871 31.40 -85.89 68.39
C THR A 871 32.47 -84.82 68.22
N MET A 872 32.62 -83.93 69.21
CA MET A 872 33.65 -82.88 69.17
C MET A 872 35.05 -83.50 69.25
N ALA A 873 35.76 -83.50 68.12
CA ALA A 873 37.08 -84.07 68.00
C ALA A 873 38.16 -83.07 68.43
N TRP A 874 38.00 -81.81 68.04
CA TRP A 874 38.87 -80.72 68.42
C TRP A 874 38.06 -79.48 68.78
N SER A 875 38.56 -78.71 69.75
CA SER A 875 38.02 -77.41 70.12
C SER A 875 39.16 -76.42 70.26
N PHE A 876 39.05 -75.29 69.58
CA PHE A 876 40.03 -74.21 69.55
C PHE A 876 39.39 -72.98 70.18
N THR A 877 39.67 -72.75 71.46
CA THR A 877 39.16 -71.58 72.17
C THR A 877 40.23 -70.50 72.27
N GLN A 878 39.84 -69.31 72.71
CA GLN A 878 40.76 -68.18 72.86
C GLN A 878 41.96 -68.48 73.79
N ASN A 879 41.80 -69.42 74.73
CA ASN A 879 42.78 -69.67 75.78
C ASN A 879 43.52 -71.01 75.64
N ALA A 880 43.00 -71.97 74.86
CA ALA A 880 43.56 -73.31 74.77
C ALA A 880 43.03 -74.10 73.57
N ILE A 881 43.77 -75.14 73.18
CA ILE A 881 43.33 -76.14 72.20
C ILE A 881 43.06 -77.45 72.92
N TYR A 882 41.91 -78.05 72.62
CA TYR A 882 41.47 -79.31 73.17
C TYR A 882 41.33 -80.36 72.08
N ASN A 883 41.78 -81.57 72.37
CA ASN A 883 41.48 -82.76 71.57
C ASN A 883 40.59 -83.69 72.42
N ARG A 884 39.38 -83.97 71.92
CA ARG A 884 38.37 -84.81 72.60
C ARG A 884 38.19 -84.45 74.08
N GLY A 885 38.11 -83.14 74.35
CA GLY A 885 37.89 -82.57 75.68
C GLY A 885 39.12 -82.43 76.59
N LYS A 886 40.34 -82.82 76.14
CA LYS A 886 41.57 -82.66 76.92
C LYS A 886 42.47 -81.56 76.35
N GLN A 887 42.97 -80.67 77.21
CA GLN A 887 43.86 -79.57 76.82
C GLN A 887 45.21 -80.10 76.33
N VAL A 888 45.68 -79.59 75.20
CA VAL A 888 46.92 -80.01 74.54
C VAL A 888 48.03 -78.99 74.79
N SER A 889 49.25 -79.44 75.13
CA SER A 889 50.43 -78.58 75.28
C SER A 889 51.33 -78.66 74.03
N PHE A 890 51.69 -77.52 73.45
CA PHE A 890 52.58 -77.47 72.29
C PHE A 890 54.05 -77.42 72.72
N LYS A 891 54.89 -78.32 72.19
CA LYS A 891 56.35 -78.15 72.20
C LYS A 891 56.75 -77.57 70.84
N TYR A 892 57.39 -76.39 70.86
CA TYR A 892 58.11 -75.90 69.69
C TYR A 892 59.28 -76.84 69.41
N VAL A 893 59.35 -77.35 68.17
CA VAL A 893 60.52 -78.06 67.64
C VAL A 893 61.14 -77.17 66.58
#